data_AF-A0A4S8QWW2-F1
#
_entry.id   AF-A0A4S8QWW2-F1
#
_cell.length_a   1.000
_cell.length_b   1.000
_cell.length_c   1.000
_cell.angle_alpha   90.00
_cell.angle_beta   90.00
_cell.angle_gamma   90.00
#
_symmetry.space_group_name_H-M   'P 1'
#
loop_
_entity.id
_entity.type
_entity.pdbx_description
1 polymer ?
#
loop_
_entity_poly.entity_id
_entity_poly.type
_entity_poly.pdbx_seq_one_letter_code
_entity_poly.pdbx_strand_id
1 'polypeptide(L)'
;MGGQTPNNIALPLHRQNVKILGTSPEMIDTAENRFKFSRMLDGIHVDQPTWKELTSFEDAKTFCNKVSYPVLVRPSYVLSGAAMNTVYSEPDLEAYLAQAVEVSRDHPVVITKYIENAKEIEMDAVAKDGVMVGHFISEHVENAGVHSGDATLILPPQDLDPTTIKRIEEATRLIGKALNITGPYNIQFIAKDNDIKVIECNVRASRSTPFVSKVMGVDLIEMATKAIMGVPFMPYPPTELPAGCVGVKVPQFSFSRLSGADPVLGVEMASTGEVACFGRDKYEAYIKALISTGFKLPKQNILLSIGSYKDKKEMLPSVVKLQKMGYKLFATAGTADFLQEHDVPVQYLEILGKGEDDQKSEYSLTQHLANNMIDLYINLPSSNRYRRPANYMSKGYQTRRMAVDYQTPLVTNVKNAKILIEAIARHYDMEVSGFDAQTSHRTVVLPGLINIASFVPGITTPGSRDFQTVTKASIASGFSMIRVMPLGLDGAVTDARALKVAQVNSKLGSSCDYNFSVAATSSNADQISQVTGEVGSLFIPFNHLSDNISKVAAVTAHFESWPSFKPIITDAKMTDLASILLLASLHSRKIHITNVTTKDDIGLIDLAKQKGLQVTCDVSVYALFFSQDDYPEASFLPTAKDQAALWEHMNIIDVFSIGSLPYQLATLAKAEADAAVGIADTLPLLFSAVADGRLTVDDIKARLHDNPKEIFEIHDQVGASVEIEIDRPHTVKPGAVWSPLVGKVTRGAVQRVIFQDKTACLDGLPTQDAIDGKDMSSHLIDLHTTVPQSPLVKANLGSPAMGPRPDSSHGLRKFSSFAGASSSAMRPATRSRFLDGAANQAPQFGSIAEDLGAPLYPQPTISPSLQTLLGQSPFKNQHVLSVNQFSRQDLHLLFSVAQEMRLGVQREGVLSILKGRLLCTMFYEPSTRTSASFDAAMQRLGGRTVAIATSHSSTVKGESLADTIRTLGCYGDAIVLRHPEESSASTAAKFSPVPIINGGNGSKEHPTQAFLDLFTIREELGTVGGLTITFTGDLRYGRTVHSLVKLLQHYDVHIQLVSPQALSLPQEILALIKSKPGQLLSVSTELTPEILARSDVLYCTRVQKERFADLEEYERLKDSFIIDNKTLRNAKSSMIVMHPLPRNAEIGEEVDFDQRAAYFRQMRYGLYCRMALLALVLAP
;
A
#
# COMPACT_ATOMS: atom_id res chain seq x y z
N MET A 1 6.79 -25.72 -12.17
CA MET A 1 6.84 -24.35 -11.62
C MET A 1 5.59 -24.03 -10.78
N GLY A 2 4.41 -23.80 -11.37
CA GLY A 2 3.21 -23.35 -10.66
C GLY A 2 2.48 -24.38 -9.77
N GLY A 3 3.17 -25.05 -8.86
CA GLY A 3 2.57 -26.00 -7.91
C GLY A 3 2.07 -27.31 -8.54
N GLN A 4 1.11 -27.96 -7.87
CA GLN A 4 0.69 -29.34 -8.20
C GLN A 4 -0.22 -29.45 -9.42
N THR A 5 -1.12 -28.48 -9.65
CA THR A 5 -2.07 -28.49 -10.78
C THR A 5 -1.39 -28.68 -12.15
N PRO A 6 -0.34 -27.92 -12.53
CA PRO A 6 0.39 -28.17 -13.77
C PRO A 6 1.24 -29.45 -13.77
N ASN A 7 1.65 -29.97 -12.60
CA ASN A 7 2.37 -31.24 -12.49
C ASN A 7 1.46 -32.42 -12.87
N ASN A 8 0.27 -32.50 -12.25
CA ASN A 8 -0.69 -33.58 -12.47
C ASN A 8 -1.10 -33.73 -13.94
N ILE A 9 -1.15 -32.64 -14.70
CA ILE A 9 -1.52 -32.66 -16.13
C ILE A 9 -0.33 -32.88 -17.07
N ALA A 10 0.92 -32.89 -16.60
CA ALA A 10 2.09 -33.00 -17.46
C ALA A 10 2.12 -34.31 -18.27
N LEU A 11 1.82 -35.45 -17.64
CA LEU A 11 1.79 -36.75 -18.33
C LEU A 11 0.58 -36.90 -19.28
N PRO A 12 -0.66 -36.49 -18.91
CA PRO A 12 -1.76 -36.33 -19.86
C PRO A 12 -1.44 -35.46 -21.07
N LEU A 13 -0.84 -34.28 -20.88
CA LEU A 13 -0.45 -33.36 -21.96
C LEU A 13 0.61 -33.98 -22.87
N HIS A 14 1.61 -34.67 -22.30
CA HIS A 14 2.64 -35.38 -23.08
C HIS A 14 2.05 -36.47 -23.98
N ARG A 15 1.07 -37.23 -23.48
CA ARG A 15 0.31 -38.22 -24.27
C ARG A 15 -0.56 -37.60 -25.38
N GLN A 16 -0.80 -36.28 -25.33
CA GLN A 16 -1.44 -35.49 -26.40
C GLN A 16 -0.41 -34.74 -27.27
N ASN A 17 0.85 -35.20 -27.28
CA ASN A 17 1.98 -34.63 -28.03
C ASN A 17 2.33 -33.17 -27.67
N VAL A 18 1.92 -32.66 -26.51
CA VAL A 18 2.35 -31.34 -26.03
C VAL A 18 3.81 -31.41 -25.58
N LYS A 19 4.64 -30.51 -26.12
CA LYS A 19 6.06 -30.40 -25.76
C LYS A 19 6.22 -29.79 -24.36
N ILE A 20 6.34 -30.65 -23.35
CA ILE A 20 6.79 -30.25 -22.01
C ILE A 20 8.29 -29.94 -22.05
N LEU A 21 8.74 -28.94 -21.29
CA LEU A 21 10.14 -28.51 -21.19
C LEU A 21 10.69 -28.83 -19.79
N GLY A 22 11.98 -29.18 -19.71
CA GLY A 22 12.62 -29.63 -18.48
C GLY A 22 12.55 -31.15 -18.29
N THR A 23 12.53 -31.60 -17.04
CA THR A 23 12.39 -33.02 -16.66
C THR A 23 11.18 -33.67 -17.34
N SER A 24 11.34 -34.90 -17.83
CA SER A 24 10.25 -35.56 -18.56
C SER A 24 9.06 -35.91 -17.65
N PRO A 25 7.82 -35.86 -18.16
CA PRO A 25 6.63 -36.23 -17.37
C PRO A 25 6.62 -37.68 -16.88
N GLU A 26 7.37 -38.56 -17.53
CA GLU A 26 7.58 -39.95 -17.10
C GLU A 26 8.45 -40.05 -15.85
N MET A 27 9.43 -39.15 -15.70
CA MET A 27 10.26 -39.04 -14.49
C MET A 27 9.51 -38.33 -13.36
N ILE A 28 8.64 -37.35 -13.68
CA ILE A 28 7.71 -36.76 -12.70
C ILE A 28 6.78 -37.85 -12.12
N ASP A 29 6.14 -38.64 -12.98
CA ASP A 29 5.30 -39.78 -12.56
C ASP A 29 6.10 -40.88 -11.81
N THR A 30 7.39 -41.05 -12.12
CA THR A 30 8.29 -41.97 -11.40
C THR A 30 8.62 -41.48 -9.98
N ALA A 31 8.63 -40.16 -9.73
CA ALA A 31 8.84 -39.58 -8.41
C ALA A 31 7.55 -39.48 -7.58
N GLU A 32 6.44 -39.07 -8.19
CA GLU A 32 5.14 -38.92 -7.49
C GLU A 32 4.49 -40.29 -7.19
N ASN A 33 4.76 -41.33 -7.98
CA ASN A 33 4.28 -42.69 -7.71
C ASN A 33 5.17 -43.40 -6.65
N ARG A 34 4.64 -43.56 -5.43
CA ARG A 34 5.37 -44.14 -4.28
C ARG A 34 6.00 -45.53 -4.56
N PHE A 35 5.36 -46.39 -5.35
CA PHE A 35 5.93 -47.71 -5.69
C PHE A 35 7.13 -47.60 -6.64
N LYS A 36 7.03 -46.74 -7.67
CA LYS A 36 8.14 -46.46 -8.59
C LYS A 36 9.30 -45.78 -7.85
N PHE A 37 9.00 -44.74 -7.08
CA PHE A 37 9.97 -43.97 -6.32
C PHE A 37 10.71 -44.85 -5.31
N SER A 38 9.99 -45.67 -4.52
CA SER A 38 10.63 -46.62 -3.58
C SER A 38 11.62 -47.54 -4.27
N ARG A 39 11.22 -48.18 -5.38
CA ARG A 39 12.10 -49.14 -6.08
C ARG A 39 13.29 -48.46 -6.76
N MET A 40 13.14 -47.19 -7.13
CA MET A 40 14.26 -46.36 -7.55
C MET A 40 15.22 -46.10 -6.38
N LEU A 41 14.73 -45.63 -5.23
CA LEU A 41 15.54 -45.39 -4.02
C LEU A 41 16.32 -46.64 -3.59
N ASP A 42 15.66 -47.79 -3.52
CA ASP A 42 16.28 -49.08 -3.18
C ASP A 42 17.42 -49.44 -4.17
N GLY A 43 17.21 -49.18 -5.46
CA GLY A 43 18.17 -49.42 -6.55
C GLY A 43 19.34 -48.44 -6.62
N ILE A 44 19.22 -47.24 -6.03
CA ILE A 44 20.33 -46.27 -5.86
C ILE A 44 20.90 -46.27 -4.44
N HIS A 45 20.48 -47.21 -3.59
CA HIS A 45 20.89 -47.38 -2.20
C HIS A 45 20.64 -46.14 -1.31
N VAL A 46 19.57 -45.40 -1.58
CA VAL A 46 19.10 -44.30 -0.73
C VAL A 46 17.99 -44.81 0.20
N ASP A 47 18.13 -44.52 1.49
CA ASP A 47 17.29 -45.07 2.55
C ASP A 47 15.96 -44.31 2.71
N GLN A 48 14.90 -45.02 3.13
CA GLN A 48 13.52 -44.56 3.25
C GLN A 48 12.81 -45.23 4.44
N PRO A 49 11.77 -44.62 5.03
CA PRO A 49 11.01 -45.25 6.11
C PRO A 49 10.23 -46.47 5.60
N THR A 50 10.32 -47.60 6.32
CA THR A 50 9.64 -48.86 5.96
C THR A 50 8.16 -48.64 5.72
N TRP A 51 7.66 -49.04 4.55
CA TRP A 51 6.27 -48.81 4.14
C TRP A 51 5.68 -50.03 3.40
N LYS A 52 4.35 -50.11 3.31
CA LYS A 52 3.63 -51.07 2.47
C LYS A 52 2.28 -50.47 2.03
N GLU A 53 1.87 -50.77 0.80
CA GLU A 53 0.51 -50.54 0.30
C GLU A 53 -0.37 -51.76 0.60
N LEU A 54 -1.58 -51.51 1.10
CA LEU A 54 -2.37 -52.47 1.86
C LEU A 54 -3.86 -52.37 1.47
N THR A 55 -4.48 -53.51 1.17
CA THR A 55 -5.89 -53.62 0.76
C THR A 55 -6.78 -54.33 1.79
N SER A 56 -6.19 -54.92 2.85
CA SER A 56 -6.92 -55.63 3.91
C SER A 56 -6.49 -55.18 5.30
N PHE A 57 -7.40 -55.30 6.27
CA PHE A 57 -7.11 -54.99 7.67
C PHE A 57 -6.06 -55.94 8.27
N GLU A 58 -6.13 -57.24 7.95
CA GLU A 58 -5.18 -58.24 8.47
C GLU A 58 -3.77 -58.05 7.89
N ASP A 59 -3.64 -57.66 6.62
CA ASP A 59 -2.35 -57.25 6.05
C ASP A 59 -1.79 -56.01 6.75
N ALA A 60 -2.65 -55.04 7.07
CA ALA A 60 -2.26 -53.79 7.73
C ALA A 60 -1.81 -54.05 9.17
N LYS A 61 -2.59 -54.83 9.94
CA LYS A 61 -2.24 -55.33 11.27
C LYS A 61 -0.92 -56.11 11.27
N THR A 62 -0.75 -57.04 10.33
CA THR A 62 0.49 -57.81 10.16
C THR A 62 1.69 -56.91 9.85
N PHE A 63 1.52 -55.88 9.02
CA PHE A 63 2.57 -54.90 8.73
C PHE A 63 2.90 -54.04 9.95
N CYS A 64 1.90 -53.49 10.64
CA CYS A 64 2.08 -52.66 11.83
C CYS A 64 2.76 -53.43 12.97
N ASN A 65 2.43 -54.71 13.16
CA ASN A 65 3.09 -55.57 14.13
C ASN A 65 4.54 -55.92 13.75
N LYS A 66 4.90 -55.87 12.45
CA LYS A 66 6.29 -56.02 11.98
C LYS A 66 7.14 -54.76 12.17
N VAL A 67 6.58 -53.56 11.96
CA VAL A 67 7.32 -52.28 12.07
C VAL A 67 7.20 -51.60 13.44
N SER A 68 6.31 -52.12 14.30
CA SER A 68 5.84 -51.54 15.56
C SER A 68 5.16 -50.17 15.41
N TYR A 69 4.19 -49.89 16.28
CA TYR A 69 3.61 -48.55 16.43
C TYR A 69 4.65 -47.53 16.98
N PRO A 70 4.45 -46.21 16.81
CA PRO A 70 3.45 -45.59 15.94
C PRO A 70 3.74 -45.77 14.44
N VAL A 71 2.69 -45.65 13.64
CA VAL A 71 2.73 -45.65 12.17
C VAL A 71 1.97 -44.45 11.61
N LEU A 72 2.33 -44.04 10.39
CA LEU A 72 1.66 -42.99 9.62
C LEU A 72 0.79 -43.66 8.55
N VAL A 73 -0.49 -43.34 8.53
CA VAL A 73 -1.48 -43.92 7.62
C VAL A 73 -1.97 -42.85 6.64
N ARG A 74 -1.95 -43.17 5.34
CA ARG A 74 -2.34 -42.30 4.22
C ARG A 74 -3.27 -43.06 3.26
N PRO A 75 -4.54 -42.66 3.06
CA PRO A 75 -5.40 -43.26 2.05
C PRO A 75 -4.88 -42.92 0.65
N SER A 76 -4.89 -43.86 -0.30
CA SER A 76 -4.19 -43.68 -1.59
C SER A 76 -4.82 -42.64 -2.54
N TYR A 77 -6.01 -42.12 -2.22
CA TYR A 77 -6.78 -41.20 -3.08
C TYR A 77 -6.76 -39.73 -2.62
N VAL A 78 -6.08 -39.39 -1.52
CA VAL A 78 -6.09 -38.01 -0.98
C VAL A 78 -4.81 -37.23 -1.31
N LEU A 79 -5.00 -36.02 -1.83
CA LEU A 79 -3.96 -35.05 -2.13
C LEU A 79 -3.62 -34.20 -0.90
N SER A 80 -2.43 -33.57 -0.92
CA SER A 80 -1.97 -32.59 0.09
C SER A 80 -1.95 -33.07 1.55
N GLY A 81 -1.96 -34.39 1.78
CA GLY A 81 -1.94 -34.98 3.11
C GLY A 81 -3.28 -34.94 3.86
N ALA A 82 -4.36 -34.50 3.22
CA ALA A 82 -5.68 -34.47 3.85
C ALA A 82 -6.09 -35.86 4.37
N ALA A 83 -6.61 -35.90 5.60
CA ALA A 83 -6.94 -37.13 6.32
C ALA A 83 -5.77 -38.12 6.61
N MET A 84 -4.50 -37.74 6.39
CA MET A 84 -3.36 -38.49 6.95
C MET A 84 -3.42 -38.50 8.48
N ASN A 85 -2.99 -39.60 9.11
CA ASN A 85 -3.05 -39.71 10.57
C ASN A 85 -1.93 -40.55 11.18
N THR A 86 -1.54 -40.22 12.42
CA THR A 86 -0.58 -41.00 13.22
C THR A 86 -1.33 -41.94 14.15
N VAL A 87 -1.08 -43.24 13.99
CA VAL A 87 -1.76 -44.33 14.69
C VAL A 87 -0.80 -44.94 15.70
N TYR A 88 -1.23 -45.03 16.96
CA TYR A 88 -0.39 -45.43 18.11
C TYR A 88 -0.71 -46.82 18.66
N SER A 89 -1.82 -47.43 18.26
CA SER A 89 -2.28 -48.74 18.73
C SER A 89 -3.10 -49.49 17.67
N GLU A 90 -3.29 -50.80 17.86
CA GLU A 90 -4.15 -51.62 16.99
C GLU A 90 -5.65 -51.19 17.02
N PRO A 91 -6.26 -50.86 18.19
CA PRO A 91 -7.61 -50.29 18.21
C PRO A 91 -7.74 -48.93 17.51
N ASP A 92 -6.71 -48.07 17.56
CA ASP A 92 -6.72 -46.82 16.77
C ASP A 92 -6.66 -47.11 15.27
N LEU A 93 -5.93 -48.16 14.85
CA LEU A 93 -5.85 -48.58 13.45
C LEU A 93 -7.20 -49.07 12.92
N GLU A 94 -7.89 -49.92 13.71
CA GLU A 94 -9.22 -50.43 13.39
C GLU A 94 -10.25 -49.30 13.29
N ALA A 95 -10.30 -48.42 14.30
CA ALA A 95 -11.22 -47.29 14.33
C ALA A 95 -10.95 -46.24 13.22
N TYR A 96 -9.70 -46.07 12.78
CA TYR A 96 -9.36 -45.22 11.65
C TYR A 96 -9.74 -45.87 10.30
N LEU A 97 -9.38 -47.14 10.08
CA LEU A 97 -9.65 -47.83 8.82
C LEU A 97 -11.15 -48.07 8.60
N ALA A 98 -11.92 -48.34 9.66
CA ALA A 98 -13.38 -48.46 9.56
C ALA A 98 -14.03 -47.18 8.98
N GLN A 99 -13.56 -46.00 9.39
CA GLN A 99 -14.04 -44.72 8.86
C GLN A 99 -13.52 -44.42 7.46
N ALA A 100 -12.28 -44.81 7.14
CA ALA A 100 -11.74 -44.66 5.78
C ALA A 100 -12.55 -45.47 4.75
N VAL A 101 -13.01 -46.67 5.12
CA VAL A 101 -13.83 -47.57 4.29
C VAL A 101 -15.27 -47.05 4.07
N GLU A 102 -15.81 -46.21 4.96
CA GLU A 102 -17.06 -45.48 4.71
C GLU A 102 -16.90 -44.38 3.64
N VAL A 103 -15.70 -43.81 3.51
CA VAL A 103 -15.41 -42.71 2.54
C VAL A 103 -15.03 -43.25 1.16
N SER A 104 -14.33 -44.40 1.07
CA SER A 104 -14.17 -45.13 -0.19
C SER A 104 -13.93 -46.62 0.05
N ARG A 105 -14.63 -47.48 -0.71
CA ARG A 105 -14.53 -48.94 -0.61
C ARG A 105 -13.47 -49.57 -1.54
N ASP A 106 -13.09 -48.88 -2.60
CA ASP A 106 -12.39 -49.48 -3.75
C ASP A 106 -10.90 -49.08 -3.84
N HIS A 107 -10.32 -48.53 -2.76
CA HIS A 107 -8.96 -47.97 -2.78
C HIS A 107 -8.07 -48.48 -1.64
N PRO A 108 -6.79 -48.78 -1.93
CA PRO A 108 -5.81 -49.20 -0.92
C PRO A 108 -5.42 -48.05 0.03
N VAL A 109 -4.70 -48.43 1.09
CA VAL A 109 -4.13 -47.53 2.08
C VAL A 109 -2.61 -47.76 2.16
N VAL A 110 -1.83 -46.68 2.21
CA VAL A 110 -0.38 -46.72 2.41
C VAL A 110 -0.08 -46.53 3.89
N ILE A 111 0.64 -47.48 4.49
CA ILE A 111 1.15 -47.36 5.87
C ILE A 111 2.67 -47.26 5.84
N THR A 112 3.22 -46.28 6.56
CA THR A 112 4.66 -46.00 6.68
C THR A 112 5.05 -45.97 8.16
N LYS A 113 6.25 -46.45 8.51
CA LYS A 113 6.76 -46.34 9.89
C LYS A 113 6.98 -44.87 10.27
N TYR A 114 6.31 -44.41 11.33
CA TYR A 114 6.53 -43.09 11.91
C TYR A 114 7.75 -43.10 12.84
N ILE A 115 8.63 -42.11 12.71
CA ILE A 115 9.94 -42.05 13.39
C ILE A 115 9.90 -40.91 14.41
N GLU A 116 9.54 -41.23 15.65
CA GLU A 116 9.38 -40.23 16.69
C GLU A 116 10.71 -39.53 17.06
N ASN A 117 10.62 -38.21 17.23
CA ASN A 117 11.72 -37.33 17.68
C ASN A 117 12.91 -37.26 16.71
N ALA A 118 12.66 -37.45 15.42
CA ALA A 118 13.59 -37.06 14.37
C ALA A 118 13.38 -35.60 13.97
N LYS A 119 14.41 -34.98 13.38
CA LYS A 119 14.29 -33.71 12.67
C LYS A 119 13.73 -33.94 11.27
N GLU A 120 13.03 -32.93 10.76
CA GLU A 120 12.64 -32.84 9.35
C GLU A 120 13.50 -31.76 8.68
N ILE A 121 13.92 -32.01 7.44
CA ILE A 121 14.87 -31.18 6.70
C ILE A 121 14.36 -31.06 5.26
N GLU A 122 14.32 -29.84 4.75
CA GLU A 122 13.89 -29.56 3.39
C GLU A 122 15.10 -29.17 2.52
N MET A 123 15.28 -29.85 1.40
CA MET A 123 16.36 -29.63 0.43
C MET A 123 15.76 -29.12 -0.87
N ASP A 124 16.06 -27.87 -1.22
CA ASP A 124 15.67 -27.26 -2.50
C ASP A 124 16.88 -27.25 -3.44
N ALA A 125 16.72 -27.79 -4.65
CA ALA A 125 17.81 -27.97 -5.60
C ALA A 125 17.38 -27.69 -7.05
N VAL A 126 18.37 -27.38 -7.89
CA VAL A 126 18.24 -27.25 -9.34
C VAL A 126 19.22 -28.21 -9.99
N ALA A 127 18.74 -28.94 -11.01
CA ALA A 127 19.56 -29.83 -11.82
C ALA A 127 19.44 -29.51 -13.31
N LYS A 128 20.43 -29.96 -14.07
CA LYS A 128 20.42 -30.00 -15.53
C LYS A 128 21.01 -31.35 -15.97
N ASP A 129 20.29 -32.06 -16.82
CA ASP A 129 20.68 -33.35 -17.40
C ASP A 129 21.10 -34.37 -16.31
N GLY A 130 20.36 -34.35 -15.19
CA GLY A 130 20.61 -35.17 -14.00
C GLY A 130 21.77 -34.73 -13.11
N VAL A 131 22.47 -33.63 -13.44
CA VAL A 131 23.56 -33.06 -12.63
C VAL A 131 23.03 -31.91 -11.78
N MET A 132 23.24 -31.97 -10.46
CA MET A 132 22.86 -30.92 -9.51
C MET A 132 23.77 -29.69 -9.66
N VAL A 133 23.20 -28.54 -10.02
CA VAL A 133 23.91 -27.28 -10.37
C VAL A 133 23.71 -26.15 -9.35
N GLY A 134 22.86 -26.35 -8.35
CA GLY A 134 22.67 -25.45 -7.21
C GLY A 134 21.75 -26.15 -6.20
N HIS A 135 21.99 -25.97 -4.91
CA HIS A 135 21.16 -26.54 -3.85
C HIS A 135 21.33 -25.78 -2.54
N PHE A 136 20.29 -25.82 -1.68
CA PHE A 136 20.35 -25.29 -0.32
C PHE A 136 19.48 -26.14 0.62
N ILE A 137 19.94 -26.29 1.87
CA ILE A 137 19.31 -27.12 2.90
C ILE A 137 18.68 -26.20 3.95
N SER A 138 17.42 -26.43 4.29
CA SER A 138 16.69 -25.72 5.36
C SER A 138 16.33 -26.69 6.49
N GLU A 139 16.56 -26.28 7.73
CA GLU A 139 16.26 -27.07 8.94
C GLU A 139 14.88 -26.68 9.51
N HIS A 140 14.04 -27.66 9.86
CA HIS A 140 12.79 -27.40 10.59
C HIS A 140 13.09 -27.22 12.08
N VAL A 141 12.42 -26.26 12.74
CA VAL A 141 12.44 -26.13 14.21
C VAL A 141 11.66 -27.27 14.85
N GLU A 142 10.51 -27.60 14.28
CA GLU A 142 9.62 -28.67 14.72
C GLU A 142 10.20 -30.05 14.39
N ASN A 143 9.94 -31.04 15.26
CA ASN A 143 10.21 -32.44 14.93
C ASN A 143 9.33 -32.90 13.75
N ALA A 144 9.80 -33.90 13.01
CA ALA A 144 9.05 -34.54 11.93
C ALA A 144 7.65 -34.99 12.39
N GLY A 145 6.63 -34.69 11.58
CA GLY A 145 5.21 -34.92 11.88
C GLY A 145 4.37 -33.66 12.11
N VAL A 146 5.00 -32.48 12.18
CA VAL A 146 4.36 -31.23 11.75
C VAL A 146 4.59 -31.09 10.25
N HIS A 147 3.53 -30.92 9.47
CA HIS A 147 3.61 -30.80 8.01
C HIS A 147 4.50 -29.61 7.58
N SER A 148 5.40 -29.81 6.61
CA SER A 148 6.41 -28.84 6.16
C SER A 148 5.89 -27.42 5.81
N GLY A 149 4.63 -27.29 5.40
CA GLY A 149 3.98 -25.98 5.22
C GLY A 149 3.83 -25.18 6.52
N ASP A 150 3.48 -25.87 7.60
CA ASP A 150 3.25 -25.36 8.95
C ASP A 150 4.51 -25.35 9.81
N ALA A 151 5.64 -25.81 9.27
CA ALA A 151 6.94 -25.78 9.93
C ALA A 151 7.61 -24.41 9.85
N THR A 152 8.43 -24.12 10.84
CA THR A 152 9.35 -22.98 10.90
C THR A 152 10.69 -23.41 10.32
N LEU A 153 11.19 -22.72 9.30
CA LEU A 153 12.44 -23.08 8.59
C LEU A 153 13.59 -22.15 8.99
N ILE A 154 14.78 -22.71 9.17
CA ILE A 154 16.05 -22.01 9.42
C ILE A 154 17.02 -22.29 8.27
N LEU A 155 17.64 -21.23 7.73
CA LEU A 155 18.57 -21.27 6.60
C LEU A 155 19.70 -20.23 6.78
N PRO A 156 21.00 -20.60 6.72
CA PRO A 156 21.55 -21.97 6.68
C PRO A 156 21.20 -22.76 7.97
N PRO A 157 21.24 -24.11 7.92
CA PRO A 157 20.89 -24.95 9.07
C PRO A 157 21.91 -24.75 10.20
N GLN A 158 21.45 -24.88 11.45
CA GLN A 158 22.21 -24.42 12.63
C GLN A 158 22.52 -25.54 13.62
N ASP A 159 21.64 -26.55 13.72
CA ASP A 159 21.77 -27.66 14.65
C ASP A 159 21.90 -29.03 13.93
N LEU A 160 22.42 -29.03 12.68
CA LEU A 160 22.69 -30.25 11.90
C LEU A 160 24.18 -30.59 11.85
N ASP A 161 24.52 -31.87 12.05
CA ASP A 161 25.89 -32.36 11.91
C ASP A 161 26.39 -32.28 10.45
N PRO A 162 27.66 -31.89 10.20
CA PRO A 162 28.25 -31.89 8.86
C PRO A 162 28.25 -33.26 8.16
N THR A 163 28.21 -34.36 8.92
CA THR A 163 28.01 -35.73 8.41
C THR A 163 26.59 -35.97 7.90
N THR A 164 25.57 -35.43 8.58
CA THR A 164 24.18 -35.47 8.12
C THR A 164 23.99 -34.65 6.84
N ILE A 165 24.56 -33.43 6.81
CA ILE A 165 24.54 -32.55 5.62
C ILE A 165 25.09 -33.26 4.38
N LYS A 166 26.29 -33.85 4.47
CA LYS A 166 26.92 -34.57 3.34
C LYS A 166 26.12 -35.77 2.85
N ARG A 167 25.42 -36.48 3.74
CA ARG A 167 24.53 -37.59 3.33
C ARG A 167 23.31 -37.07 2.55
N ILE A 168 22.79 -35.90 2.92
CA ILE A 168 21.64 -35.24 2.24
C ILE A 168 22.06 -34.74 0.85
N GLU A 169 23.20 -34.07 0.73
CA GLU A 169 23.78 -33.65 -0.55
C GLU A 169 23.96 -34.85 -1.51
N GLU A 170 24.57 -35.94 -1.02
CA GLU A 170 24.82 -37.15 -1.81
C GLU A 170 23.52 -37.86 -2.23
N ALA A 171 22.56 -38.05 -1.31
CA ALA A 171 21.26 -38.63 -1.65
C ALA A 171 20.50 -37.78 -2.68
N THR A 172 20.55 -36.45 -2.56
CA THR A 172 19.91 -35.50 -3.49
C THR A 172 20.55 -35.52 -4.86
N ARG A 173 21.89 -35.68 -4.93
CA ARG A 173 22.67 -35.86 -6.16
C ARG A 173 22.33 -37.20 -6.85
N LEU A 174 22.19 -38.28 -6.08
CA LEU A 174 21.82 -39.61 -6.60
C LEU A 174 20.38 -39.62 -7.14
N ILE A 175 19.43 -39.02 -6.42
CA ILE A 175 18.02 -38.90 -6.85
C ILE A 175 17.90 -38.02 -8.10
N GLY A 176 18.56 -36.84 -8.12
CA GLY A 176 18.55 -35.95 -9.28
C GLY A 176 19.09 -36.60 -10.56
N LYS A 177 20.12 -37.44 -10.41
CA LYS A 177 20.67 -38.25 -11.51
C LYS A 177 19.73 -39.38 -11.94
N ALA A 178 19.12 -40.09 -10.98
CA ALA A 178 18.22 -41.22 -11.27
C ALA A 178 16.94 -40.80 -12.02
N LEU A 179 16.41 -39.62 -11.68
CA LEU A 179 15.24 -39.01 -12.31
C LEU A 179 15.59 -38.13 -13.54
N ASN A 180 16.88 -38.06 -13.93
CA ASN A 180 17.39 -37.23 -15.03
C ASN A 180 16.82 -35.80 -15.03
N ILE A 181 16.91 -35.11 -13.89
CA ILE A 181 16.21 -33.84 -13.67
C ILE A 181 16.86 -32.69 -14.47
N THR A 182 16.01 -31.90 -15.13
CA THR A 182 16.36 -30.60 -15.72
C THR A 182 15.32 -29.58 -15.29
N GLY A 183 15.68 -28.71 -14.35
CA GLY A 183 14.78 -27.79 -13.65
C GLY A 183 14.90 -27.89 -12.12
N PRO A 184 13.92 -27.36 -11.38
CA PRO A 184 13.94 -27.34 -9.92
C PRO A 184 13.26 -28.58 -9.33
N TYR A 185 13.77 -29.06 -8.21
CA TYR A 185 13.23 -30.18 -7.44
C TYR A 185 13.48 -29.98 -5.94
N ASN A 186 12.67 -30.65 -5.14
CA ASN A 186 12.65 -30.54 -3.70
C ASN A 186 12.60 -31.94 -3.08
N ILE A 187 13.31 -32.16 -1.97
CA ILE A 187 13.32 -33.44 -1.24
C ILE A 187 13.18 -33.17 0.26
N GLN A 188 12.29 -33.90 0.90
CA GLN A 188 12.11 -33.88 2.35
C GLN A 188 12.80 -35.08 2.97
N PHE A 189 13.61 -34.84 4.01
CA PHE A 189 14.37 -35.86 4.73
C PHE A 189 13.98 -35.90 6.21
N ILE A 190 13.92 -37.11 6.76
CA ILE A 190 13.96 -37.37 8.21
C ILE A 190 15.42 -37.58 8.60
N ALA A 191 15.92 -36.86 9.61
CA ALA A 191 17.25 -37.07 10.19
C ALA A 191 17.18 -37.42 11.67
N LYS A 192 17.89 -38.47 12.07
CA LYS A 192 17.97 -38.93 13.46
C LYS A 192 19.24 -39.75 13.68
N ASP A 193 19.96 -39.47 14.77
CA ASP A 193 21.16 -40.21 15.18
C ASP A 193 22.22 -40.33 14.05
N ASN A 194 22.37 -39.24 13.25
CA ASN A 194 23.13 -39.13 11.99
C ASN A 194 22.68 -40.01 10.80
N ASP A 195 21.64 -40.83 10.94
CA ASP A 195 20.95 -41.49 9.83
C ASP A 195 19.90 -40.57 9.19
N ILE A 196 19.78 -40.70 7.86
CA ILE A 196 18.82 -39.96 7.05
C ILE A 196 17.90 -40.92 6.30
N LYS A 197 16.63 -40.53 6.10
CA LYS A 197 15.66 -41.27 5.30
C LYS A 197 14.78 -40.31 4.49
N VAL A 198 14.55 -40.61 3.21
CA VAL A 198 13.74 -39.79 2.32
C VAL A 198 12.24 -39.97 2.61
N ILE A 199 11.49 -38.85 2.70
CA ILE A 199 10.02 -38.86 2.82
C ILE A 199 9.39 -38.92 1.42
N GLU A 200 9.69 -37.91 0.60
CA GLU A 200 9.20 -37.73 -0.76
C GLU A 200 10.17 -36.85 -1.57
N CYS A 201 10.08 -36.93 -2.90
CA CYS A 201 10.72 -36.00 -3.83
C CYS A 201 9.67 -35.33 -4.72
N ASN A 202 9.64 -34.00 -4.68
CA ASN A 202 8.80 -33.16 -5.50
C ASN A 202 9.61 -32.68 -6.72
N VAL A 203 9.35 -33.23 -7.91
CA VAL A 203 10.03 -32.82 -9.17
C VAL A 203 9.38 -31.54 -9.73
N ARG A 204 9.46 -30.47 -8.93
CA ARG A 204 9.00 -29.11 -9.21
C ARG A 204 9.58 -28.17 -8.15
N ALA A 205 9.42 -26.87 -8.36
CA ALA A 205 9.64 -25.86 -7.32
C ALA A 205 8.78 -26.16 -6.07
N SER A 206 9.34 -25.85 -4.90
CA SER A 206 8.70 -25.96 -3.58
C SER A 206 7.96 -24.66 -3.23
N ARG A 207 7.34 -24.63 -2.05
CA ARG A 207 6.84 -23.37 -1.46
C ARG A 207 7.97 -22.51 -0.88
N SER A 208 9.07 -23.15 -0.48
CA SER A 208 10.26 -22.60 0.16
C SER A 208 11.25 -21.99 -0.82
N THR A 209 11.20 -22.36 -2.11
CA THR A 209 12.11 -21.85 -3.15
C THR A 209 12.23 -20.31 -3.16
N PRO A 210 11.17 -19.50 -2.96
CA PRO A 210 11.28 -18.03 -2.86
C PRO A 210 11.91 -17.53 -1.56
N PHE A 211 11.75 -18.23 -0.44
CA PHE A 211 12.44 -17.95 0.83
C PHE A 211 13.94 -18.23 0.66
N VAL A 212 14.28 -19.43 0.17
CA VAL A 212 15.66 -19.85 -0.10
C VAL A 212 16.35 -18.88 -1.07
N SER A 213 15.69 -18.55 -2.19
CA SER A 213 16.28 -17.71 -3.23
C SER A 213 16.62 -16.30 -2.73
N LYS A 214 15.76 -15.72 -1.89
CA LYS A 214 16.01 -14.43 -1.26
C LYS A 214 17.17 -14.52 -0.25
N VAL A 215 17.04 -15.40 0.75
CA VAL A 215 18.02 -15.49 1.84
C VAL A 215 19.44 -15.71 1.31
N MET A 216 19.61 -16.55 0.29
CA MET A 216 20.93 -16.86 -0.26
C MET A 216 21.41 -15.86 -1.33
N GLY A 217 20.57 -14.94 -1.80
CA GLY A 217 20.90 -14.03 -2.92
C GLY A 217 21.01 -14.74 -4.28
N VAL A 218 20.27 -15.83 -4.49
CA VAL A 218 20.40 -16.69 -5.68
C VAL A 218 19.02 -17.07 -6.19
N ASP A 219 18.61 -16.52 -7.34
CA ASP A 219 17.33 -16.87 -7.96
C ASP A 219 17.35 -18.30 -8.56
N LEU A 220 16.87 -19.27 -7.78
CA LEU A 220 16.71 -20.66 -8.19
C LEU A 220 15.67 -20.82 -9.31
N ILE A 221 14.67 -19.94 -9.40
CA ILE A 221 13.64 -19.96 -10.45
C ILE A 221 14.24 -19.49 -11.78
N GLU A 222 15.07 -18.44 -11.76
CA GLU A 222 15.81 -17.98 -12.94
C GLU A 222 16.84 -19.02 -13.40
N MET A 223 17.63 -19.58 -12.47
CA MET A 223 18.59 -20.65 -12.75
C MET A 223 17.90 -21.88 -13.37
N ALA A 224 16.80 -22.35 -12.76
CA ALA A 224 16.04 -23.48 -13.27
C ALA A 224 15.41 -23.17 -14.64
N THR A 225 14.93 -21.95 -14.87
CA THR A 225 14.37 -21.54 -16.17
C THR A 225 15.45 -21.50 -17.25
N LYS A 226 16.65 -20.97 -16.96
CA LYS A 226 17.80 -21.00 -17.88
C LYS A 226 18.20 -22.44 -18.20
N ALA A 227 18.25 -23.33 -17.21
CA ALA A 227 18.51 -24.75 -17.40
C ALA A 227 17.48 -25.43 -18.31
N ILE A 228 16.17 -25.23 -18.04
CA ILE A 228 15.04 -25.74 -18.84
C ILE A 228 15.07 -25.24 -20.29
N MET A 229 15.46 -23.98 -20.50
CA MET A 229 15.53 -23.35 -21.83
C MET A 229 16.85 -23.61 -22.57
N GLY A 230 17.82 -24.29 -21.94
CA GLY A 230 19.15 -24.53 -22.51
C GLY A 230 20.06 -23.30 -22.60
N VAL A 231 19.67 -22.18 -21.99
CA VAL A 231 20.42 -20.91 -21.97
C VAL A 231 21.65 -21.05 -21.05
N PRO A 232 22.81 -20.45 -21.37
CA PRO A 232 23.96 -20.43 -20.47
C PRO A 232 23.64 -19.77 -19.12
N PHE A 233 24.12 -20.37 -18.04
CA PHE A 233 24.07 -19.84 -16.67
C PHE A 233 25.30 -20.32 -15.88
N MET A 234 25.60 -19.66 -14.77
CA MET A 234 26.65 -20.09 -13.83
C MET A 234 26.07 -21.14 -12.87
N PRO A 235 26.57 -22.39 -12.87
CA PRO A 235 26.27 -23.34 -11.80
C PRO A 235 26.97 -22.88 -10.51
N TYR A 236 26.35 -23.10 -9.36
CA TYR A 236 26.84 -22.64 -8.05
C TYR A 236 27.28 -21.16 -8.04
N PRO A 237 26.37 -20.21 -8.35
CA PRO A 237 26.66 -18.79 -8.22
C PRO A 237 26.99 -18.42 -6.76
N PRO A 238 27.80 -17.36 -6.53
CA PRO A 238 28.12 -16.90 -5.19
C PRO A 238 26.86 -16.43 -4.45
N THR A 239 26.80 -16.73 -3.16
CA THR A 239 25.67 -16.33 -2.30
C THR A 239 25.91 -14.95 -1.70
N GLU A 240 24.89 -14.10 -1.67
CA GLU A 240 24.98 -12.72 -1.16
C GLU A 240 24.72 -12.62 0.37
N LEU A 241 24.35 -13.73 1.02
CA LEU A 241 24.10 -13.80 2.46
C LEU A 241 25.34 -13.37 3.28
N PRO A 242 25.27 -12.30 4.11
CA PRO A 242 26.41 -11.87 4.91
C PRO A 242 26.86 -12.92 5.92
N ALA A 243 28.17 -12.97 6.20
CA ALA A 243 28.75 -13.93 7.13
C ALA A 243 28.13 -13.82 8.54
N GLY A 244 27.56 -14.92 9.04
CA GLY A 244 26.85 -14.98 10.32
C GLY A 244 25.37 -14.58 10.24
N CYS A 245 24.86 -14.13 9.09
CA CYS A 245 23.43 -13.88 8.93
C CYS A 245 22.64 -15.19 8.77
N VAL A 246 21.42 -15.22 9.31
CA VAL A 246 20.49 -16.35 9.23
C VAL A 246 19.11 -15.85 8.81
N GLY A 247 18.48 -16.51 7.84
CA GLY A 247 17.09 -16.33 7.49
C GLY A 247 16.19 -17.33 8.22
N VAL A 248 15.04 -16.88 8.73
CA VAL A 248 14.02 -17.74 9.35
C VAL A 248 12.65 -17.46 8.75
N LYS A 249 11.95 -18.52 8.30
CA LYS A 249 10.55 -18.48 7.86
C LYS A 249 9.65 -19.02 8.98
N VAL A 250 8.59 -18.26 9.30
CA VAL A 250 7.53 -18.62 10.26
C VAL A 250 6.19 -18.74 9.50
N PRO A 251 5.37 -19.76 9.77
CA PRO A 251 4.03 -19.90 9.18
C PRO A 251 3.01 -18.85 9.68
N GLN A 252 2.14 -18.38 8.79
CA GLN A 252 1.01 -17.51 9.13
C GLN A 252 -0.30 -18.32 9.20
N PHE A 253 -0.92 -18.35 10.39
CA PHE A 253 -2.20 -19.05 10.60
C PHE A 253 -3.41 -18.10 10.56
N SER A 254 -4.56 -18.65 10.16
CA SER A 254 -5.85 -17.94 10.12
C SER A 254 -6.86 -18.43 11.17
N PHE A 255 -6.40 -19.06 12.27
CA PHE A 255 -7.28 -19.65 13.29
C PHE A 255 -8.29 -18.69 13.91
N SER A 256 -8.01 -17.38 13.97
CA SER A 256 -8.93 -16.34 14.43
C SER A 256 -10.11 -16.06 13.47
N ARG A 257 -10.06 -16.58 12.24
CA ARG A 257 -11.15 -16.54 11.25
C ARG A 257 -11.88 -17.87 11.10
N LEU A 258 -11.36 -18.94 11.72
CA LEU A 258 -11.85 -20.31 11.60
C LEU A 258 -12.48 -20.76 12.93
N SER A 259 -13.70 -20.28 13.18
CA SER A 259 -14.50 -20.66 14.35
C SER A 259 -14.69 -22.17 14.41
N GLY A 260 -14.39 -22.78 15.56
CA GLY A 260 -14.49 -24.24 15.76
C GLY A 260 -13.25 -25.05 15.36
N ALA A 261 -12.23 -24.44 14.75
CA ALA A 261 -10.94 -25.10 14.53
C ALA A 261 -10.11 -25.12 15.83
N ASP A 262 -9.51 -26.28 16.16
CA ASP A 262 -8.54 -26.42 17.24
C ASP A 262 -7.15 -25.97 16.73
N PRO A 263 -6.51 -24.94 17.33
CA PRO A 263 -5.25 -24.40 16.85
C PRO A 263 -4.06 -25.27 17.30
N VAL A 264 -3.96 -26.47 16.73
CA VAL A 264 -2.89 -27.45 16.95
C VAL A 264 -2.34 -27.91 15.61
N LEU A 265 -1.01 -28.04 15.51
CA LEU A 265 -0.32 -28.49 14.30
C LEU A 265 -0.30 -30.02 14.21
N GLY A 266 -0.25 -30.55 12.99
CA GLY A 266 -0.18 -31.99 12.73
C GLY A 266 0.35 -32.31 11.33
N VAL A 267 0.02 -33.50 10.83
CA VAL A 267 0.48 -34.00 9.52
C VAL A 267 -0.28 -33.42 8.31
N GLU A 268 -1.28 -32.56 8.54
CA GLU A 268 -2.05 -31.83 7.53
C GLU A 268 -1.80 -30.32 7.69
N MET A 269 -1.81 -29.57 6.59
CA MET A 269 -1.47 -28.14 6.54
C MET A 269 -2.64 -27.25 7.02
N ALA A 270 -2.43 -26.43 8.05
CA ALA A 270 -3.38 -25.44 8.56
C ALA A 270 -2.93 -23.98 8.35
N SER A 271 -1.67 -23.75 7.95
CA SER A 271 -1.17 -22.41 7.61
C SER A 271 -1.76 -21.87 6.30
N THR A 272 -1.87 -20.54 6.23
CA THR A 272 -2.49 -19.79 5.11
C THR A 272 -1.52 -18.85 4.40
N GLY A 273 -0.25 -18.83 4.82
CA GLY A 273 0.82 -17.98 4.32
C GLY A 273 2.06 -18.13 5.18
N GLU A 274 3.04 -17.26 4.98
CA GLU A 274 4.33 -17.29 5.68
C GLU A 274 4.96 -15.90 5.75
N VAL A 275 5.87 -15.72 6.70
CA VAL A 275 6.67 -14.53 6.90
C VAL A 275 8.12 -14.96 7.06
N ALA A 276 9.07 -14.22 6.47
CA ALA A 276 10.50 -14.48 6.61
C ALA A 276 11.26 -13.22 7.00
N CYS A 277 12.20 -13.35 7.94
CA CYS A 277 13.08 -12.28 8.39
C CYS A 277 14.53 -12.76 8.51
N PHE A 278 15.45 -11.80 8.52
CA PHE A 278 16.88 -11.99 8.75
C PHE A 278 17.26 -11.70 10.21
N GLY A 279 18.48 -12.07 10.58
CA GLY A 279 19.08 -11.77 11.88
C GLY A 279 20.55 -12.20 11.96
N ARG A 280 21.23 -11.78 13.03
CA ARG A 280 22.63 -12.15 13.35
C ARG A 280 22.77 -13.56 13.94
N ASP A 281 21.65 -14.18 14.29
CA ASP A 281 21.51 -15.61 14.53
C ASP A 281 20.03 -16.04 14.32
N LYS A 282 19.76 -17.34 14.46
CA LYS A 282 18.40 -17.91 14.35
C LYS A 282 17.39 -17.36 15.37
N TYR A 283 17.82 -16.82 16.51
CA TYR A 283 16.92 -16.35 17.56
C TYR A 283 16.44 -14.93 17.26
N GLU A 284 17.32 -14.06 16.77
CA GLU A 284 16.95 -12.74 16.25
C GLU A 284 16.01 -12.88 15.04
N ALA A 285 16.39 -13.71 14.06
CA ALA A 285 15.59 -13.93 12.86
C ALA A 285 14.22 -14.52 13.19
N TYR A 286 14.15 -15.49 14.13
CA TYR A 286 12.89 -16.07 14.60
C TYR A 286 12.01 -15.05 15.32
N ILE A 287 12.55 -14.23 16.23
CA ILE A 287 11.71 -13.27 16.98
C ILE A 287 11.20 -12.14 16.08
N LYS A 288 12.02 -11.66 15.13
CA LYS A 288 11.59 -10.73 14.06
C LYS A 288 10.47 -11.34 13.22
N ALA A 289 10.67 -12.53 12.65
CA ALA A 289 9.68 -13.22 11.82
C ALA A 289 8.37 -13.50 12.59
N LEU A 290 8.46 -13.93 13.84
CA LEU A 290 7.30 -14.21 14.69
C LEU A 290 6.49 -12.95 14.98
N ILE A 291 7.12 -11.84 15.39
CA ILE A 291 6.44 -10.55 15.61
C ILE A 291 5.74 -10.09 14.32
N SER A 292 6.39 -10.23 13.17
CA SER A 292 5.82 -9.88 11.87
C SER A 292 4.60 -10.73 11.44
N THR A 293 4.31 -11.86 12.11
CA THR A 293 3.01 -12.57 11.94
C THR A 293 1.83 -11.91 12.69
N GLY A 294 2.10 -10.86 13.47
CA GLY A 294 1.17 -10.25 14.43
C GLY A 294 1.28 -10.77 15.87
N PHE A 295 2.30 -11.60 16.17
CA PHE A 295 2.53 -12.13 17.51
C PHE A 295 3.02 -11.03 18.47
N LYS A 296 2.39 -10.93 19.64
CA LYS A 296 2.78 -9.98 20.69
C LYS A 296 3.74 -10.68 21.67
N LEU A 297 4.86 -10.05 22.02
CA LEU A 297 5.76 -10.59 23.04
C LEU A 297 5.16 -10.45 24.46
N PRO A 298 5.42 -11.41 25.37
CA PRO A 298 4.90 -11.35 26.73
C PRO A 298 5.53 -10.23 27.56
N LYS A 299 4.71 -9.54 28.36
CA LYS A 299 5.15 -8.43 29.23
C LYS A 299 5.44 -8.87 30.66
N GLN A 300 4.54 -9.64 31.29
CA GLN A 300 4.69 -10.11 32.67
C GLN A 300 4.15 -11.52 32.90
N ASN A 301 3.01 -11.90 32.31
CA ASN A 301 2.23 -13.05 32.76
C ASN A 301 2.21 -14.17 31.71
N ILE A 302 2.73 -15.35 32.06
CA ILE A 302 2.85 -16.49 31.14
C ILE A 302 2.13 -17.71 31.72
N LEU A 303 1.19 -18.28 30.96
CA LEU A 303 0.45 -19.50 31.31
C LEU A 303 1.10 -20.73 30.69
N LEU A 304 1.28 -21.78 31.49
CA LEU A 304 1.89 -23.05 31.11
C LEU A 304 0.90 -24.21 31.31
N SER A 305 0.66 -24.99 30.26
CA SER A 305 -0.13 -26.23 30.35
C SER A 305 0.57 -27.30 29.52
N ILE A 306 1.31 -28.19 30.19
CA ILE A 306 2.19 -29.16 29.55
C ILE A 306 1.70 -30.57 29.85
N GLY A 307 1.29 -31.30 28.81
CA GLY A 307 0.65 -32.61 28.94
C GLY A 307 1.58 -33.72 29.40
N SER A 308 2.64 -34.01 28.64
CA SER A 308 3.50 -35.17 28.91
C SER A 308 4.64 -34.85 29.91
N TYR A 309 5.01 -35.83 30.73
CA TYR A 309 6.16 -35.71 31.64
C TYR A 309 7.48 -35.47 30.88
N LYS A 310 7.61 -36.01 29.67
CA LYS A 310 8.78 -35.78 28.80
C LYS A 310 8.90 -34.30 28.43
N ASP A 311 7.81 -33.68 27.99
CA ASP A 311 7.82 -32.27 27.58
C ASP A 311 8.02 -31.35 28.77
N LYS A 312 7.48 -31.68 29.95
CA LYS A 312 7.76 -30.98 31.21
C LYS A 312 9.27 -30.98 31.51
N LYS A 313 9.92 -32.14 31.40
CA LYS A 313 11.37 -32.28 31.62
C LYS A 313 12.21 -31.59 30.53
N GLU A 314 11.78 -31.57 29.27
CA GLU A 314 12.47 -30.83 28.21
C GLU A 314 12.29 -29.30 28.34
N MET A 315 11.15 -28.84 28.83
CA MET A 315 10.84 -27.41 29.03
C MET A 315 11.41 -26.82 30.32
N LEU A 316 11.67 -27.61 31.36
CA LEU A 316 12.10 -27.13 32.68
C LEU A 316 13.25 -26.10 32.62
N PRO A 317 14.35 -26.28 31.86
CA PRO A 317 15.42 -25.28 31.77
C PRO A 317 14.95 -23.93 31.18
N SER A 318 14.00 -23.97 30.24
CA SER A 318 13.41 -22.77 29.63
C SER A 318 12.42 -22.09 30.58
N VAL A 319 11.62 -22.85 31.34
CA VAL A 319 10.71 -22.29 32.35
C VAL A 319 11.49 -21.64 33.51
N VAL A 320 12.58 -22.26 33.96
CA VAL A 320 13.53 -21.66 34.93
C VAL A 320 14.16 -20.38 34.37
N LYS A 321 14.42 -20.30 33.05
CA LYS A 321 14.92 -19.08 32.41
C LYS A 321 13.88 -17.95 32.46
N LEU A 322 12.61 -18.23 32.12
CA LEU A 322 11.52 -17.25 32.25
C LEU A 322 11.35 -16.74 33.69
N GLN A 323 11.40 -17.63 34.68
CA GLN A 323 11.31 -17.26 36.09
C GLN A 323 12.45 -16.31 36.51
N LYS A 324 13.68 -16.58 36.07
CA LYS A 324 14.85 -15.72 36.34
C LYS A 324 14.80 -14.35 35.65
N MET A 325 14.01 -14.21 34.58
CA MET A 325 13.73 -12.92 33.94
C MET A 325 12.63 -12.11 34.64
N GLY A 326 11.99 -12.66 35.69
CA GLY A 326 10.94 -11.98 36.45
C GLY A 326 9.53 -12.16 35.89
N TYR A 327 9.31 -13.04 34.91
CA TYR A 327 7.97 -13.38 34.45
C TYR A 327 7.17 -14.11 35.54
N LYS A 328 5.92 -13.71 35.74
CA LYS A 328 4.95 -14.40 36.60
C LYS A 328 4.42 -15.61 35.85
N LEU A 329 4.71 -16.79 36.39
CA LEU A 329 4.30 -18.06 35.83
C LEU A 329 2.95 -18.50 36.42
N PHE A 330 2.05 -18.93 35.54
CA PHE A 330 0.78 -19.55 35.89
C PHE A 330 0.73 -20.96 35.29
N ALA A 331 0.08 -21.93 35.92
CA ALA A 331 -0.03 -23.29 35.38
C ALA A 331 -1.27 -24.09 35.80
N THR A 332 -1.70 -24.99 34.91
CA THR A 332 -2.73 -26.03 35.18
C THR A 332 -2.21 -27.10 36.14
N ALA A 333 -3.07 -27.67 37.01
CA ALA A 333 -2.74 -28.57 38.14
C ALA A 333 -1.42 -29.35 37.99
N GLY A 334 -1.41 -30.45 37.23
CA GLY A 334 -0.24 -31.32 37.06
C GLY A 334 0.98 -30.69 36.37
N THR A 335 0.89 -29.45 35.87
CA THR A 335 2.04 -28.64 35.44
C THR A 335 2.54 -27.74 36.59
N ALA A 336 1.64 -27.20 37.41
CA ALA A 336 1.99 -26.49 38.64
C ALA A 336 2.70 -27.42 39.63
N ASP A 337 2.13 -28.60 39.91
CA ASP A 337 2.68 -29.61 40.82
C ASP A 337 4.15 -29.94 40.47
N PHE A 338 4.39 -30.30 39.20
CA PHE A 338 5.72 -30.62 38.68
C PHE A 338 6.72 -29.46 38.79
N LEU A 339 6.26 -28.21 38.61
CA LEU A 339 7.14 -27.04 38.72
C LEU A 339 7.48 -26.72 40.18
N GLN A 340 6.53 -26.92 41.10
CA GLN A 340 6.75 -26.79 42.54
C GLN A 340 7.69 -27.89 43.07
N GLU A 341 7.59 -29.12 42.56
CA GLU A 341 8.56 -30.22 42.81
C GLU A 341 10.02 -29.89 42.38
N HIS A 342 10.21 -28.88 41.52
CA HIS A 342 11.51 -28.46 41.01
C HIS A 342 11.87 -27.01 41.41
N ASP A 343 11.33 -26.53 42.55
CA ASP A 343 11.60 -25.22 43.14
C ASP A 343 11.27 -24.01 42.24
N VAL A 344 10.32 -24.14 41.31
CA VAL A 344 9.86 -23.05 40.43
C VAL A 344 8.54 -22.45 40.95
N PRO A 345 8.53 -21.20 41.44
CA PRO A 345 7.30 -20.51 41.85
C PRO A 345 6.32 -20.34 40.69
N VAL A 346 5.08 -20.78 40.89
CA VAL A 346 4.01 -20.78 39.88
C VAL A 346 2.64 -20.70 40.53
N GLN A 347 1.75 -19.85 39.98
CA GLN A 347 0.36 -19.74 40.42
C GLN A 347 -0.53 -20.77 39.71
N TYR A 348 -1.37 -21.47 40.47
CA TYR A 348 -2.29 -22.47 39.92
C TYR A 348 -3.52 -21.82 39.25
N LEU A 349 -3.85 -22.25 38.03
CA LEU A 349 -5.08 -21.87 37.30
C LEU A 349 -5.73 -23.09 36.63
N GLU A 350 -7.04 -23.27 36.77
CA GLU A 350 -7.78 -24.42 36.25
C GLU A 350 -9.11 -24.02 35.61
N ILE A 351 -9.71 -24.91 34.80
CA ILE A 351 -11.09 -24.71 34.32
C ILE A 351 -12.07 -25.19 35.39
N LEU A 352 -12.72 -24.24 36.06
CA LEU A 352 -13.77 -24.48 37.05
C LEU A 352 -15.09 -24.92 36.39
N GLY A 353 -15.93 -25.63 37.14
CA GLY A 353 -17.25 -26.07 36.69
C GLY A 353 -18.32 -24.99 36.86
N LYS A 354 -19.37 -25.02 36.03
CA LYS A 354 -20.56 -24.19 36.24
C LYS A 354 -21.28 -24.65 37.51
N GLY A 355 -21.11 -23.92 38.61
CA GLY A 355 -21.69 -24.24 39.91
C GLY A 355 -20.81 -23.92 41.14
N GLU A 356 -19.54 -23.54 40.95
CA GLU A 356 -18.65 -23.08 42.04
C GLU A 356 -18.47 -21.55 42.05
N ASP A 357 -19.59 -20.81 42.08
CA ASP A 357 -19.56 -19.34 42.09
C ASP A 357 -19.14 -18.76 43.47
N ASP A 358 -18.79 -17.46 43.46
CA ASP A 358 -18.52 -16.57 44.61
C ASP A 358 -17.20 -16.67 45.42
N GLN A 359 -16.29 -17.64 45.20
CA GLN A 359 -14.97 -17.65 45.90
C GLN A 359 -13.70 -17.98 45.08
N LYS A 360 -13.78 -18.32 43.78
CA LYS A 360 -12.64 -18.93 43.04
C LYS A 360 -12.15 -18.19 41.77
N SER A 361 -12.52 -16.92 41.58
CA SER A 361 -12.10 -16.12 40.40
C SER A 361 -10.57 -16.05 40.21
N GLU A 362 -9.82 -15.93 41.30
CA GLU A 362 -8.34 -15.90 41.30
C GLU A 362 -7.65 -17.18 40.80
N TYR A 363 -8.40 -18.30 40.71
CA TYR A 363 -7.93 -19.60 40.24
C TYR A 363 -8.54 -20.00 38.88
N SER A 364 -9.37 -19.13 38.31
CA SER A 364 -10.14 -19.40 37.09
C SER A 364 -9.33 -19.07 35.84
N LEU A 365 -8.82 -20.11 35.16
CA LEU A 365 -8.05 -19.98 33.92
C LEU A 365 -8.85 -19.25 32.82
N THR A 366 -10.13 -19.59 32.69
CA THR A 366 -11.05 -18.99 31.72
C THR A 366 -11.24 -17.49 31.94
N GLN A 367 -11.30 -17.05 33.20
CA GLN A 367 -11.41 -15.63 33.56
C GLN A 367 -10.09 -14.87 33.34
N HIS A 368 -8.94 -15.51 33.60
CA HIS A 368 -7.63 -14.90 33.34
C HIS A 368 -7.37 -14.66 31.84
N LEU A 369 -7.82 -15.57 30.96
CA LEU A 369 -7.79 -15.33 29.51
C LEU A 369 -8.77 -14.23 29.10
N ALA A 370 -10.04 -14.30 29.53
CA ALA A 370 -11.07 -13.33 29.16
C ALA A 370 -10.75 -11.88 29.60
N ASN A 371 -10.11 -11.72 30.76
CA ASN A 371 -9.70 -10.42 31.29
C ASN A 371 -8.34 -9.94 30.75
N ASN A 372 -7.73 -10.62 29.76
CA ASN A 372 -6.39 -10.34 29.22
C ASN A 372 -5.29 -10.31 30.31
N MET A 373 -5.41 -11.13 31.35
CA MET A 373 -4.42 -11.22 32.44
C MET A 373 -3.21 -12.11 32.10
N ILE A 374 -3.19 -12.74 30.92
CA ILE A 374 -2.11 -13.59 30.42
C ILE A 374 -1.59 -13.01 29.10
N ASP A 375 -0.29 -12.73 29.02
CA ASP A 375 0.35 -12.18 27.80
C ASP A 375 0.81 -13.27 26.82
N LEU A 376 0.97 -14.52 27.28
CA LEU A 376 1.39 -15.67 26.47
C LEU A 376 0.87 -16.98 27.07
N TYR A 377 0.29 -17.84 26.24
CA TYR A 377 -0.09 -19.21 26.61
C TYR A 377 0.79 -20.24 25.89
N ILE A 378 1.53 -21.05 26.65
CA ILE A 378 2.24 -22.23 26.14
C ILE A 378 1.41 -23.46 26.50
N ASN A 379 0.69 -24.01 25.51
CA ASN A 379 -0.14 -25.20 25.66
C ASN A 379 0.48 -26.36 24.86
N LEU A 380 1.25 -27.22 25.52
CA LEU A 380 1.82 -28.41 24.90
C LEU A 380 0.85 -29.59 25.13
N PRO A 381 -0.02 -29.95 24.15
CA PRO A 381 -0.99 -31.02 24.35
C PRO A 381 -0.29 -32.35 24.61
N SER A 382 -0.84 -33.15 25.52
CA SER A 382 -0.44 -34.55 25.62
C SER A 382 -0.79 -35.27 24.32
N SER A 383 0.10 -36.13 23.84
CA SER A 383 -0.16 -37.09 22.78
C SER A 383 -1.28 -38.05 23.23
N ASN A 384 -2.53 -37.71 22.91
CA ASN A 384 -3.70 -38.53 23.22
C ASN A 384 -3.62 -39.82 22.39
N ARG A 385 -3.17 -40.91 23.01
CA ARG A 385 -3.07 -42.28 22.44
C ARG A 385 -4.44 -42.94 22.20
N TYR A 386 -5.50 -42.14 22.05
CA TYR A 386 -6.88 -42.57 21.82
C TYR A 386 -7.63 -41.43 21.14
N ARG A 387 -8.24 -41.72 19.97
CA ARG A 387 -9.13 -40.78 19.29
C ARG A 387 -10.43 -40.60 20.08
N ARG A 388 -10.76 -39.36 20.45
CA ARG A 388 -12.03 -39.03 21.12
C ARG A 388 -13.12 -38.70 20.08
N PRO A 389 -14.42 -38.92 20.36
CA PRO A 389 -15.50 -38.60 19.41
C PRO A 389 -15.52 -37.13 19.01
N ALA A 390 -16.05 -36.80 17.83
CA ALA A 390 -16.15 -35.42 17.34
C ALA A 390 -16.93 -34.48 18.29
N ASN A 391 -17.87 -35.03 19.07
CA ASN A 391 -18.66 -34.30 20.06
C ASN A 391 -17.87 -34.03 21.38
N TYR A 392 -16.65 -34.55 21.54
CA TYR A 392 -15.87 -34.42 22.77
C TYR A 392 -14.95 -33.20 22.71
N MET A 393 -15.42 -32.06 23.24
CA MET A 393 -14.56 -30.90 23.49
C MET A 393 -13.65 -31.17 24.69
N SER A 394 -12.34 -31.30 24.46
CA SER A 394 -11.38 -31.41 25.58
C SER A 394 -11.15 -30.06 26.28
N LYS A 395 -10.84 -30.09 27.59
CA LYS A 395 -10.43 -28.88 28.35
C LYS A 395 -9.31 -28.10 27.63
N GLY A 396 -8.32 -28.80 27.08
CA GLY A 396 -7.19 -28.18 26.37
C GLY A 396 -7.58 -27.53 25.03
N TYR A 397 -8.53 -28.10 24.29
CA TYR A 397 -9.09 -27.45 23.10
C TYR A 397 -9.81 -26.14 23.50
N GLN A 398 -10.64 -26.19 24.54
CA GLN A 398 -11.37 -25.01 25.01
C GLN A 398 -10.43 -23.85 25.37
N THR A 399 -9.36 -24.09 26.14
CA THR A 399 -8.44 -23.01 26.53
C THR A 399 -7.58 -22.50 25.37
N ARG A 400 -7.14 -23.37 24.46
CA ARG A 400 -6.44 -22.96 23.23
C ARG A 400 -7.32 -22.10 22.34
N ARG A 401 -8.58 -22.50 22.15
CA ARG A 401 -9.57 -21.78 21.35
C ARG A 401 -9.83 -20.39 21.93
N MET A 402 -10.10 -20.32 23.24
CA MET A 402 -10.25 -19.06 23.98
C MET A 402 -9.02 -18.16 23.86
N ALA A 403 -7.79 -18.69 23.96
CA ALA A 403 -6.59 -17.87 23.80
C ALA A 403 -6.52 -17.20 22.41
N VAL A 404 -6.81 -17.92 21.33
CA VAL A 404 -6.87 -17.32 19.98
C VAL A 404 -8.03 -16.32 19.86
N ASP A 405 -9.18 -16.60 20.47
CA ASP A 405 -10.37 -15.74 20.41
C ASP A 405 -10.17 -14.41 21.17
N TYR A 406 -9.50 -14.44 22.32
CA TYR A 406 -9.08 -13.26 23.09
C TYR A 406 -7.76 -12.63 22.61
N GLN A 407 -7.19 -13.10 21.49
CA GLN A 407 -5.91 -12.64 20.93
C GLN A 407 -4.69 -12.80 21.87
N THR A 408 -4.75 -13.71 22.84
CA THR A 408 -3.60 -14.16 23.62
C THR A 408 -2.66 -14.96 22.71
N PRO A 409 -1.37 -14.57 22.57
CA PRO A 409 -0.37 -15.36 21.86
C PRO A 409 -0.33 -16.80 22.36
N LEU A 410 -0.35 -17.77 21.42
CA LEU A 410 -0.44 -19.20 21.71
C LEU A 410 0.72 -19.95 21.06
N VAL A 411 1.41 -20.80 21.82
CA VAL A 411 2.46 -21.70 21.33
C VAL A 411 2.13 -23.14 21.70
N THR A 412 2.09 -24.03 20.71
CA THR A 412 1.69 -25.44 20.87
C THR A 412 2.77 -26.48 20.57
N ASN A 413 3.95 -26.08 20.09
CA ASN A 413 5.09 -26.95 19.86
C ASN A 413 6.22 -26.72 20.89
N VAL A 414 6.79 -27.79 21.43
CA VAL A 414 7.86 -27.77 22.43
C VAL A 414 9.14 -27.10 21.91
N LYS A 415 9.47 -27.27 20.62
CA LYS A 415 10.68 -26.67 20.02
C LYS A 415 10.51 -25.17 19.83
N ASN A 416 9.36 -24.75 19.30
CA ASN A 416 8.99 -23.35 19.10
C ASN A 416 8.93 -22.58 20.43
N ALA A 417 8.45 -23.23 21.50
CA ALA A 417 8.48 -22.68 22.86
C ALA A 417 9.92 -22.46 23.36
N LYS A 418 10.84 -23.39 23.10
CA LYS A 418 12.25 -23.28 23.53
C LYS A 418 13.00 -22.18 22.77
N ILE A 419 12.87 -22.10 21.44
CA ILE A 419 13.53 -21.04 20.65
C ILE A 419 12.93 -19.65 20.96
N LEU A 420 11.62 -19.55 21.22
CA LEU A 420 10.98 -18.31 21.68
C LEU A 420 11.56 -17.82 23.02
N ILE A 421 11.63 -18.71 24.02
CA ILE A 421 12.16 -18.36 25.34
C ILE A 421 13.65 -17.99 25.26
N GLU A 422 14.43 -18.70 24.44
CA GLU A 422 15.84 -18.38 24.21
C GLU A 422 16.02 -17.03 23.51
N ALA A 423 15.18 -16.69 22.53
CA ALA A 423 15.22 -15.39 21.85
C ALA A 423 14.82 -14.22 22.76
N ILE A 424 13.73 -14.39 23.54
CA ILE A 424 13.28 -13.40 24.54
C ILE A 424 14.40 -13.11 25.54
N ALA A 425 15.12 -14.13 26.00
CA ALA A 425 16.19 -14.01 26.99
C ALA A 425 17.51 -13.40 26.47
N ARG A 426 17.60 -13.10 25.17
CA ARG A 426 18.79 -12.49 24.55
C ARG A 426 18.66 -11.01 24.30
N HIS A 427 17.46 -10.44 24.47
CA HIS A 427 17.21 -8.99 24.44
C HIS A 427 17.79 -8.30 23.17
N TYR A 428 17.47 -8.83 21.99
CA TYR A 428 17.83 -8.18 20.73
C TYR A 428 17.21 -6.80 20.60
N ASP A 429 17.96 -5.91 19.98
CA ASP A 429 17.41 -4.70 19.38
C ASP A 429 16.47 -5.07 18.22
N MET A 430 15.37 -4.34 18.11
CA MET A 430 14.30 -4.56 17.14
C MET A 430 14.24 -3.47 16.07
N GLU A 431 15.15 -2.49 16.08
CA GLU A 431 15.30 -1.55 14.96
C GLU A 431 15.70 -2.26 13.65
N VAL A 432 15.28 -1.68 12.52
CA VAL A 432 15.53 -2.22 11.18
C VAL A 432 16.93 -1.82 10.73
N SER A 433 17.80 -2.81 10.55
CA SER A 433 19.19 -2.63 10.12
C SER A 433 19.39 -2.92 8.63
N GLY A 434 20.58 -2.62 8.11
CA GLY A 434 20.99 -3.01 6.76
C GLY A 434 21.08 -4.53 6.51
N PHE A 435 20.94 -5.37 7.54
CA PHE A 435 20.80 -6.82 7.40
C PHE A 435 19.34 -7.27 7.24
N ASP A 436 18.37 -6.43 7.59
CA ASP A 436 16.94 -6.76 7.60
C ASP A 436 16.26 -6.52 6.24
N ALA A 437 16.96 -5.90 5.30
CA ALA A 437 16.48 -5.60 3.95
C ALA A 437 17.52 -5.97 2.88
N GLN A 438 17.07 -6.64 1.82
CA GLN A 438 17.83 -6.87 0.59
C GLN A 438 17.07 -6.24 -0.59
N THR A 439 17.73 -5.37 -1.34
CA THR A 439 17.25 -4.79 -2.60
C THR A 439 17.95 -5.46 -3.78
N SER A 440 17.27 -5.60 -4.92
CA SER A 440 17.82 -6.21 -6.14
C SER A 440 18.79 -5.28 -6.93
N HIS A 441 19.25 -4.23 -6.27
CA HIS A 441 20.09 -3.15 -6.76
C HIS A 441 20.66 -2.40 -5.55
N ARG A 442 21.81 -1.74 -5.68
CA ARG A 442 22.21 -0.70 -4.73
C ARG A 442 21.54 0.62 -5.10
N THR A 443 21.11 1.35 -4.08
CA THR A 443 20.62 2.73 -4.20
C THR A 443 21.62 3.67 -3.55
N VAL A 444 21.94 4.77 -4.21
CA VAL A 444 22.76 5.86 -3.66
C VAL A 444 21.84 7.01 -3.30
N VAL A 445 22.07 7.63 -2.13
CA VAL A 445 21.40 8.86 -1.72
C VAL A 445 22.37 10.02 -1.88
N LEU A 446 22.04 10.98 -2.74
CA LEU A 446 22.76 12.25 -2.87
C LEU A 446 21.94 13.39 -2.26
N PRO A 447 22.56 14.52 -1.87
CA PRO A 447 21.82 15.77 -1.64
C PRO A 447 21.09 16.21 -2.92
N GLY A 448 20.08 17.06 -2.78
CA GLY A 448 19.36 17.63 -3.92
C GLY A 448 20.30 18.39 -4.87
N LEU A 449 20.19 18.16 -6.18
CA LEU A 449 21.19 18.57 -7.16
C LEU A 449 20.93 19.96 -7.74
N ILE A 450 21.98 20.57 -8.29
CA ILE A 450 22.02 21.95 -8.78
C ILE A 450 22.35 21.96 -10.27
N ASN A 451 21.43 22.43 -11.12
CA ASN A 451 21.72 22.72 -12.52
C ASN A 451 22.09 24.21 -12.68
N ILE A 452 23.37 24.49 -12.89
CA ILE A 452 23.91 25.86 -12.95
C ILE A 452 23.64 26.61 -14.28
N ALA A 453 23.24 25.90 -15.32
CA ALA A 453 23.07 26.43 -16.67
C ALA A 453 21.78 25.87 -17.29
N SER A 454 20.65 26.28 -16.70
CA SER A 454 19.32 25.88 -17.14
C SER A 454 18.85 26.78 -18.29
N PHE A 455 18.81 26.22 -19.50
CA PHE A 455 18.34 26.92 -20.70
C PHE A 455 16.80 26.92 -20.76
N VAL A 456 16.21 28.10 -20.96
CA VAL A 456 14.75 28.29 -21.04
C VAL A 456 14.43 29.06 -22.33
N PRO A 457 14.01 28.40 -23.42
CA PRO A 457 13.88 29.00 -24.75
C PRO A 457 13.11 30.33 -24.78
N GLY A 458 11.90 30.38 -24.24
CA GLY A 458 11.05 31.57 -24.15
C GLY A 458 11.19 32.36 -22.86
N ILE A 459 12.38 32.43 -22.23
CA ILE A 459 12.59 33.11 -20.94
C ILE A 459 12.09 34.57 -20.93
N THR A 460 12.30 35.31 -22.03
CA THR A 460 11.82 36.68 -22.24
C THR A 460 10.51 36.78 -23.02
N THR A 461 9.89 35.64 -23.38
CA THR A 461 8.69 35.58 -24.22
C THR A 461 7.43 35.58 -23.33
N PRO A 462 6.59 36.64 -23.32
CA PRO A 462 5.54 36.79 -22.31
C PRO A 462 4.49 35.68 -22.36
N GLY A 463 4.31 34.99 -21.24
CA GLY A 463 3.35 33.89 -21.11
C GLY A 463 3.87 32.52 -21.57
N SER A 464 5.17 32.39 -21.88
CA SER A 464 5.77 31.08 -22.15
C SER A 464 5.66 30.14 -20.94
N ARG A 465 5.42 28.85 -21.22
CA ARG A 465 5.41 27.77 -20.23
C ARG A 465 6.74 27.03 -20.08
N ASP A 466 7.76 27.38 -20.87
CA ASP A 466 9.04 26.67 -20.88
C ASP A 466 9.67 26.61 -19.48
N PHE A 467 9.51 27.66 -18.68
CA PHE A 467 9.97 27.72 -17.30
C PHE A 467 9.33 26.63 -16.41
N GLN A 468 8.01 26.42 -16.56
CA GLN A 468 7.27 25.38 -15.85
C GLN A 468 7.70 23.99 -16.34
N THR A 469 7.89 23.81 -17.64
CA THR A 469 8.39 22.57 -18.25
C THR A 469 9.78 22.21 -17.72
N VAL A 470 10.72 23.16 -17.73
CA VAL A 470 12.11 22.98 -17.28
C VAL A 470 12.22 22.73 -15.78
N THR A 471 11.52 23.50 -14.93
CA THR A 471 11.55 23.25 -13.47
C THR A 471 10.92 21.89 -13.10
N LYS A 472 9.84 21.49 -13.80
CA LYS A 472 9.21 20.19 -13.58
C LYS A 472 10.08 19.00 -14.03
N ALA A 473 10.79 19.13 -15.14
CA ALA A 473 11.75 18.11 -15.58
C ALA A 473 13.00 18.08 -14.68
N SER A 474 13.44 19.24 -14.18
CA SER A 474 14.56 19.37 -13.25
C SER A 474 14.28 18.59 -11.96
N ILE A 475 13.15 18.85 -11.28
CA ILE A 475 12.82 18.15 -10.04
C ILE A 475 12.56 16.65 -10.25
N ALA A 476 12.02 16.24 -11.40
CA ALA A 476 11.86 14.83 -11.74
C ALA A 476 13.21 14.10 -11.97
N SER A 477 14.25 14.85 -12.32
CA SER A 477 15.61 14.37 -12.60
C SER A 477 16.59 14.61 -11.44
N GLY A 478 16.09 14.89 -10.22
CA GLY A 478 16.90 15.09 -9.02
C GLY A 478 17.44 16.50 -8.78
N PHE A 479 17.18 17.45 -9.68
CA PHE A 479 17.62 18.84 -9.54
C PHE A 479 16.61 19.67 -8.74
N SER A 480 16.95 19.96 -7.48
CA SER A 480 16.15 20.78 -6.56
C SER A 480 16.43 22.28 -6.67
N MET A 481 17.49 22.69 -7.38
CA MET A 481 17.81 24.09 -7.68
C MET A 481 18.24 24.25 -9.14
N ILE A 482 17.77 25.33 -9.79
CA ILE A 482 18.26 25.74 -11.11
C ILE A 482 18.75 27.19 -11.14
N ARG A 483 19.88 27.44 -11.82
CA ARG A 483 20.29 28.79 -12.23
C ARG A 483 19.91 28.98 -13.69
N VAL A 484 19.04 29.94 -13.94
CA VAL A 484 18.45 30.16 -15.26
C VAL A 484 19.40 31.02 -16.10
N MET A 485 19.72 30.53 -17.30
CA MET A 485 20.52 31.27 -18.27
C MET A 485 19.76 32.53 -18.71
N PRO A 486 20.43 33.70 -18.86
CA PRO A 486 19.77 34.92 -19.28
C PRO A 486 19.55 34.99 -20.80
N LEU A 487 19.78 33.89 -21.53
CA LEU A 487 19.66 33.80 -22.99
C LEU A 487 18.51 32.85 -23.34
N GLY A 488 17.58 33.31 -24.16
CA GLY A 488 16.55 32.50 -24.82
C GLY A 488 16.76 32.47 -26.34
N LEU A 489 15.70 32.12 -27.08
CA LEU A 489 15.67 32.20 -28.55
C LEU A 489 15.29 33.59 -29.05
N ASP A 490 14.19 34.15 -28.53
CA ASP A 490 13.61 35.42 -28.99
C ASP A 490 14.28 36.65 -28.36
N GLY A 491 15.19 36.47 -27.40
CA GLY A 491 15.80 37.56 -26.65
C GLY A 491 16.63 37.12 -25.44
N ALA A 492 17.06 38.10 -24.65
CA ALA A 492 17.90 37.91 -23.48
C ALA A 492 17.49 38.86 -22.33
N VAL A 493 17.75 38.45 -21.09
CA VAL A 493 17.49 39.23 -19.87
C VAL A 493 18.58 40.29 -19.71
N THR A 494 18.48 41.40 -20.44
CA THR A 494 19.48 42.49 -20.44
C THR A 494 19.08 43.73 -19.62
N ASP A 495 17.82 43.83 -19.22
CA ASP A 495 17.29 44.96 -18.46
C ASP A 495 16.19 44.56 -17.45
N ALA A 496 15.72 45.51 -16.66
CA ALA A 496 14.66 45.31 -15.66
C ALA A 496 13.29 44.91 -16.26
N ARG A 497 13.02 45.23 -17.53
CA ARG A 497 11.77 44.87 -18.22
C ARG A 497 11.79 43.42 -18.66
N ALA A 498 12.89 42.97 -19.27
CA ALA A 498 13.13 41.60 -19.65
C ALA A 498 13.14 40.67 -18.42
N LEU A 499 13.81 41.09 -17.33
CA LEU A 499 13.76 40.40 -16.04
C LEU A 499 12.32 40.31 -15.50
N LYS A 500 11.50 41.35 -15.67
CA LYS A 500 10.10 41.30 -15.21
C LYS A 500 9.21 40.36 -16.01
N VAL A 501 9.52 40.12 -17.29
CA VAL A 501 8.86 39.05 -18.06
C VAL A 501 9.26 37.68 -17.52
N ALA A 502 10.55 37.44 -17.28
CA ALA A 502 11.03 36.18 -16.71
C ALA A 502 10.39 35.87 -15.34
N GLN A 503 10.31 36.87 -14.44
CA GLN A 503 9.62 36.78 -13.14
C GLN A 503 8.09 36.65 -13.22
N VAL A 504 7.47 36.92 -14.39
CA VAL A 504 6.04 36.67 -14.62
C VAL A 504 5.84 35.27 -15.18
N ASN A 505 6.72 34.80 -16.08
CA ASN A 505 6.72 33.44 -16.60
C ASN A 505 6.95 32.41 -15.48
N SER A 506 7.84 32.67 -14.52
CA SER A 506 8.06 31.75 -13.38
C SER A 506 6.84 31.60 -12.45
N LYS A 507 5.98 32.62 -12.38
CA LYS A 507 4.74 32.59 -11.58
C LYS A 507 3.61 31.77 -12.21
N LEU A 508 3.82 31.21 -13.40
CA LEU A 508 2.94 30.20 -13.99
C LEU A 508 3.14 28.80 -13.38
N GLY A 509 4.26 28.58 -12.68
CA GLY A 509 4.55 27.39 -11.88
C GLY A 509 6.04 27.07 -11.84
N SER A 510 6.56 26.69 -10.68
CA SER A 510 7.98 26.43 -10.44
C SER A 510 8.17 25.25 -9.49
N SER A 511 8.56 24.08 -10.01
CA SER A 511 8.62 22.84 -9.21
C SER A 511 9.95 22.57 -8.50
N CYS A 512 10.91 23.48 -8.58
CA CYS A 512 12.20 23.47 -7.88
C CYS A 512 12.58 24.91 -7.51
N ASP A 513 13.54 25.11 -6.61
CA ASP A 513 14.08 26.46 -6.35
C ASP A 513 14.82 26.98 -7.60
N TYR A 514 14.90 28.30 -7.75
CA TYR A 514 15.56 28.92 -8.90
C TYR A 514 16.21 30.27 -8.60
N ASN A 515 17.16 30.67 -9.44
CA ASN A 515 17.54 32.07 -9.56
C ASN A 515 17.78 32.52 -11.01
N PHE A 516 17.60 33.82 -11.25
CA PHE A 516 17.81 34.47 -12.55
C PHE A 516 19.22 35.07 -12.67
N SER A 517 19.70 35.17 -13.91
CA SER A 517 20.89 35.95 -14.28
C SER A 517 20.50 37.19 -15.10
N VAL A 518 21.44 38.13 -15.26
CA VAL A 518 21.34 39.23 -16.24
C VAL A 518 22.49 39.13 -17.25
N ALA A 519 22.23 39.48 -18.51
CA ALA A 519 23.22 39.49 -19.59
C ALA A 519 23.81 40.89 -19.82
N ALA A 520 25.14 40.97 -19.91
CA ALA A 520 25.87 42.16 -20.33
C ALA A 520 25.70 42.46 -21.83
N THR A 521 25.63 43.74 -22.17
CA THR A 521 25.71 44.28 -23.53
C THR A 521 26.82 45.35 -23.60
N SER A 522 27.06 45.93 -24.77
CA SER A 522 28.01 47.04 -24.92
C SER A 522 27.57 48.36 -24.25
N SER A 523 26.35 48.46 -23.70
CA SER A 523 25.75 49.73 -23.24
C SER A 523 24.89 49.67 -21.97
N ASN A 524 24.69 48.51 -21.34
CA ASN A 524 23.83 48.37 -20.15
C ASN A 524 24.58 48.39 -18.79
N ALA A 525 25.89 48.66 -18.75
CA ALA A 525 26.71 48.61 -17.53
C ALA A 525 26.16 49.48 -16.38
N ASP A 526 25.73 50.71 -16.67
CA ASP A 526 25.10 51.62 -15.70
C ASP A 526 23.72 51.12 -15.24
N GLN A 527 22.98 50.46 -16.13
CA GLN A 527 21.58 50.06 -15.93
C GLN A 527 21.46 48.77 -15.12
N ILE A 528 22.44 47.85 -15.23
CA ILE A 528 22.49 46.60 -14.47
C ILE A 528 22.45 46.85 -12.97
N SER A 529 23.01 47.97 -12.49
CA SER A 529 22.95 48.41 -11.09
C SER A 529 21.53 48.39 -10.48
N GLN A 530 20.50 48.61 -11.30
CA GLN A 530 19.09 48.63 -10.89
C GLN A 530 18.52 47.24 -10.65
N VAL A 531 19.02 46.20 -11.34
CA VAL A 531 18.55 44.81 -11.22
C VAL A 531 19.42 43.95 -10.32
N THR A 532 20.61 44.40 -9.92
CA THR A 532 21.59 43.64 -9.10
C THR A 532 21.01 43.02 -7.82
N GLY A 533 19.93 43.59 -7.24
CA GLY A 533 19.21 43.02 -6.09
C GLY A 533 18.21 41.89 -6.43
N GLU A 534 17.83 41.73 -7.69
CA GLU A 534 16.83 40.78 -8.20
C GLU A 534 17.45 39.65 -9.08
N VAL A 535 18.79 39.55 -9.19
CA VAL A 535 19.51 38.50 -9.95
C VAL A 535 20.72 37.90 -9.20
N GLY A 536 20.99 36.62 -9.42
CA GLY A 536 22.05 35.85 -8.77
C GLY A 536 23.42 35.85 -9.48
N SER A 537 23.51 36.30 -10.74
CA SER A 537 24.79 36.43 -11.48
C SER A 537 24.70 37.38 -12.68
N LEU A 538 25.86 37.93 -13.04
CA LEU A 538 26.09 38.56 -14.34
C LEU A 538 26.64 37.53 -15.33
N PHE A 539 26.07 37.49 -16.53
CA PHE A 539 26.56 36.71 -17.66
C PHE A 539 27.16 37.65 -18.71
N ILE A 540 28.38 37.38 -19.16
CA ILE A 540 29.08 38.15 -20.19
C ILE A 540 29.13 37.32 -21.48
N PRO A 541 28.23 37.57 -22.44
CA PRO A 541 28.15 36.84 -23.71
C PRO A 541 29.24 37.34 -24.66
N PHE A 542 30.46 36.84 -24.50
CA PHE A 542 31.65 37.36 -25.16
C PHE A 542 31.61 37.16 -26.68
N ASN A 543 30.91 36.11 -27.13
CA ASN A 543 30.65 35.84 -28.55
C ASN A 543 29.62 36.79 -29.18
N HIS A 544 28.74 37.42 -28.37
CA HIS A 544 27.65 38.28 -28.85
C HIS A 544 27.81 39.77 -28.48
N LEU A 545 28.92 40.16 -27.84
CA LEU A 545 29.30 41.56 -27.64
C LEU A 545 29.71 42.22 -28.98
N SER A 546 28.71 42.68 -29.73
CA SER A 546 28.86 43.31 -31.04
C SER A 546 29.38 44.75 -30.95
N ASP A 547 30.70 44.90 -30.79
CA ASP A 547 31.49 45.92 -31.49
C ASP A 547 33.00 45.70 -31.25
N ASN A 548 33.74 45.38 -32.31
CA ASN A 548 35.15 44.94 -32.23
C ASN A 548 36.13 45.99 -31.67
N ILE A 549 35.71 47.25 -31.52
CA ILE A 549 36.54 48.35 -31.02
C ILE A 549 36.35 48.55 -29.50
N SER A 550 35.33 47.95 -28.88
CA SER A 550 34.93 48.25 -27.49
C SER A 550 34.78 47.04 -26.54
N LYS A 551 34.97 45.78 -26.98
CA LYS A 551 34.78 44.58 -26.11
C LYS A 551 35.47 44.72 -24.74
N VAL A 552 36.74 45.10 -24.71
CA VAL A 552 37.52 45.26 -23.46
C VAL A 552 36.94 46.38 -22.58
N ALA A 553 36.62 47.54 -23.14
CA ALA A 553 36.08 48.66 -22.39
C ALA A 553 34.70 48.36 -21.79
N ALA A 554 33.84 47.64 -22.53
CA ALA A 554 32.56 47.17 -22.02
C ALA A 554 32.75 46.20 -20.83
N VAL A 555 33.66 45.23 -20.94
CA VAL A 555 33.95 44.27 -19.86
C VAL A 555 34.52 44.97 -18.62
N THR A 556 35.43 45.93 -18.79
CA THR A 556 35.93 46.78 -17.70
C THR A 556 34.79 47.56 -17.02
N ALA A 557 33.90 48.20 -17.78
CA ALA A 557 32.75 48.92 -17.22
C ALA A 557 31.80 48.00 -16.42
N HIS A 558 31.58 46.76 -16.88
CA HIS A 558 30.82 45.75 -16.13
C HIS A 558 31.56 45.25 -14.88
N PHE A 559 32.89 45.13 -14.92
CA PHE A 559 33.71 44.80 -13.74
C PHE A 559 33.77 45.93 -12.71
N GLU A 560 33.52 47.17 -13.12
CA GLU A 560 33.41 48.33 -12.24
C GLU A 560 32.00 48.50 -11.66
N SER A 561 30.94 48.23 -12.44
CA SER A 561 29.54 48.38 -11.97
C SER A 561 28.98 47.16 -11.21
N TRP A 562 29.50 45.95 -11.45
CA TRP A 562 29.02 44.73 -10.80
C TRP A 562 29.69 44.47 -9.42
N PRO A 563 28.94 44.13 -8.35
CA PRO A 563 29.52 43.88 -7.03
C PRO A 563 30.59 42.79 -7.03
N SER A 564 31.68 42.98 -6.29
CA SER A 564 32.83 42.07 -6.26
C SER A 564 32.54 40.69 -5.65
N PHE A 565 31.48 40.58 -4.83
CA PHE A 565 31.04 39.30 -4.26
C PHE A 565 30.12 38.50 -5.20
N LYS A 566 29.30 39.14 -6.05
CA LYS A 566 28.35 38.40 -6.90
C LYS A 566 29.06 37.70 -8.08
N PRO A 567 28.76 36.41 -8.37
CA PRO A 567 29.39 35.67 -9.46
C PRO A 567 29.28 36.33 -10.84
N ILE A 568 30.32 36.14 -11.66
CA ILE A 568 30.38 36.49 -13.08
C ILE A 568 30.62 35.21 -13.89
N ILE A 569 29.82 35.01 -14.94
CA ILE A 569 29.85 33.85 -15.85
C ILE A 569 30.17 34.36 -17.26
N THR A 570 30.93 33.60 -18.07
CA THR A 570 31.18 33.94 -19.49
C THR A 570 31.31 32.70 -20.37
N ASP A 571 30.97 32.84 -21.64
CA ASP A 571 31.11 31.85 -22.73
C ASP A 571 32.35 32.10 -23.61
N ALA A 572 33.30 32.91 -23.13
CA ALA A 572 34.52 33.28 -23.85
C ALA A 572 35.39 32.06 -24.19
N LYS A 573 35.93 32.01 -25.43
CA LYS A 573 36.81 30.94 -25.94
C LYS A 573 38.09 31.50 -26.57
N MET A 574 39.12 30.66 -26.67
CA MET A 574 40.39 30.95 -27.37
C MET A 574 41.01 32.30 -26.97
N THR A 575 41.19 33.24 -27.90
CA THR A 575 41.78 34.57 -27.65
C THR A 575 40.94 35.44 -26.71
N ASP A 576 39.62 35.28 -26.74
CA ASP A 576 38.69 36.06 -25.93
C ASP A 576 38.70 35.54 -24.48
N LEU A 577 38.90 34.23 -24.29
CA LEU A 577 39.15 33.60 -22.99
C LEU A 577 40.46 34.12 -22.35
N ALA A 578 41.57 34.14 -23.11
CA ALA A 578 42.83 34.71 -22.64
C ALA A 578 42.68 36.19 -22.24
N SER A 579 41.87 36.94 -23.00
CA SER A 579 41.60 38.36 -22.75
C SER A 579 40.80 38.58 -21.47
N ILE A 580 39.72 37.83 -21.23
CA ILE A 580 38.91 38.01 -20.01
C ILE A 580 39.61 37.48 -18.76
N LEU A 581 40.44 36.43 -18.86
CA LEU A 581 41.27 35.96 -17.73
C LEU A 581 42.29 37.01 -17.29
N LEU A 582 42.91 37.73 -18.24
CA LEU A 582 43.80 38.85 -17.94
C LEU A 582 43.04 40.00 -17.25
N LEU A 583 41.86 40.39 -17.76
CA LEU A 583 41.04 41.43 -17.15
C LEU A 583 40.55 41.03 -15.75
N ALA A 584 40.15 39.77 -15.55
CA ALA A 584 39.74 39.25 -14.24
C ALA A 584 40.89 39.30 -13.24
N SER A 585 42.12 38.97 -13.68
CA SER A 585 43.33 39.10 -12.86
C SER A 585 43.69 40.55 -12.54
N LEU A 586 43.45 41.50 -13.44
CA LEU A 586 43.73 42.93 -13.22
C LEU A 586 42.73 43.58 -12.25
N HIS A 587 41.45 43.19 -12.32
CA HIS A 587 40.38 43.68 -11.46
C HIS A 587 40.14 42.80 -10.21
N SER A 588 40.99 41.80 -9.95
CA SER A 588 40.86 40.84 -8.84
C SER A 588 39.47 40.18 -8.73
N ARG A 589 38.88 39.78 -9.85
CA ARG A 589 37.53 39.20 -9.94
C ARG A 589 37.58 37.68 -9.97
N LYS A 590 36.67 37.02 -9.23
CA LYS A 590 36.28 35.62 -9.50
C LYS A 590 35.55 35.54 -10.84
N ILE A 591 35.80 34.50 -11.63
CA ILE A 591 35.06 34.25 -12.88
C ILE A 591 34.81 32.76 -13.12
N HIS A 592 33.66 32.46 -13.72
CA HIS A 592 33.29 31.11 -14.17
C HIS A 592 33.21 31.05 -15.70
N ILE A 593 33.92 30.10 -16.32
CA ILE A 593 33.90 29.86 -17.77
C ILE A 593 32.91 28.73 -18.06
N THR A 594 31.81 29.02 -18.76
CA THR A 594 30.75 28.05 -19.03
C THR A 594 30.93 27.34 -20.37
N ASN A 595 30.42 26.11 -20.49
CA ASN A 595 30.38 25.34 -21.73
C ASN A 595 31.76 25.15 -22.39
N VAL A 596 32.78 24.83 -21.58
CA VAL A 596 34.13 24.52 -22.05
C VAL A 596 34.09 23.26 -22.92
N THR A 597 34.61 23.38 -24.14
CA THR A 597 34.34 22.43 -25.24
C THR A 597 35.54 22.16 -26.16
N THR A 598 36.68 22.80 -25.92
CA THR A 598 37.93 22.58 -26.70
C THR A 598 39.10 22.22 -25.79
N LYS A 599 40.09 21.52 -26.36
CA LYS A 599 41.36 21.22 -25.68
C LYS A 599 42.13 22.47 -25.27
N ASP A 600 42.13 23.50 -26.11
CA ASP A 600 42.89 24.72 -25.89
C ASP A 600 42.26 25.58 -24.78
N ASP A 601 40.92 25.62 -24.69
CA ASP A 601 40.21 26.33 -23.60
C ASP A 601 40.49 25.68 -22.24
N ILE A 602 40.36 24.35 -22.10
CA ILE A 602 40.58 23.68 -20.81
C ILE A 602 42.05 23.72 -20.38
N GLY A 603 43.00 23.62 -21.31
CA GLY A 603 44.43 23.77 -21.03
C GLY A 603 44.81 25.20 -20.60
N LEU A 604 44.16 26.23 -21.15
CA LEU A 604 44.33 27.61 -20.71
C LEU A 604 43.74 27.86 -19.31
N ILE A 605 42.62 27.20 -18.96
CA ILE A 605 42.01 27.27 -17.64
C ILE A 605 42.87 26.57 -16.58
N ASP A 606 43.43 25.38 -16.89
CA ASP A 606 44.40 24.71 -16.02
C ASP A 606 45.62 25.60 -15.77
N LEU A 607 46.24 26.15 -16.83
CA LEU A 607 47.35 27.09 -16.70
C LEU A 607 46.98 28.31 -15.84
N ALA A 608 45.78 28.86 -15.99
CA ALA A 608 45.32 29.98 -15.16
C ALA A 608 45.16 29.60 -13.68
N LYS A 609 44.60 28.41 -13.37
CA LYS A 609 44.52 27.88 -11.99
C LYS A 609 45.92 27.65 -11.40
N GLN A 610 46.85 27.08 -12.17
CA GLN A 610 48.26 26.91 -11.76
C GLN A 610 49.00 28.23 -11.52
N LYS A 611 48.53 29.35 -12.10
CA LYS A 611 49.03 30.71 -11.83
C LYS A 611 48.28 31.42 -10.69
N GLY A 612 47.33 30.76 -10.04
CA GLY A 612 46.58 31.30 -8.90
C GLY A 612 45.46 32.29 -9.26
N LEU A 613 45.02 32.32 -10.52
CA LEU A 613 43.84 33.11 -10.91
C LEU A 613 42.58 32.46 -10.34
N GLN A 614 41.63 33.27 -9.88
CA GLN A 614 40.35 32.80 -9.32
C GLN A 614 39.35 32.47 -10.44
N VAL A 615 39.71 31.49 -11.27
CA VAL A 615 38.89 30.94 -12.36
C VAL A 615 38.31 29.59 -11.97
N THR A 616 37.04 29.37 -12.32
CA THR A 616 36.38 28.06 -12.31
C THR A 616 35.71 27.81 -13.65
N CYS A 617 35.26 26.58 -13.93
CA CYS A 617 34.64 26.23 -15.19
C CYS A 617 33.62 25.09 -15.08
N ASP A 618 32.70 25.07 -16.06
CA ASP A 618 31.81 23.95 -16.31
C ASP A 618 32.01 23.34 -17.70
N VAL A 619 31.68 22.06 -17.79
CA VAL A 619 31.55 21.32 -19.03
C VAL A 619 30.13 20.76 -19.11
N SER A 620 29.46 20.95 -20.25
CA SER A 620 28.16 20.35 -20.50
C SER A 620 28.31 18.83 -20.56
N VAL A 621 27.44 18.10 -19.84
CA VAL A 621 27.45 16.64 -19.82
C VAL A 621 27.31 16.08 -21.25
N TYR A 622 26.58 16.75 -22.14
CA TYR A 622 26.50 16.33 -23.55
C TYR A 622 27.86 16.38 -24.27
N ALA A 623 28.75 17.33 -23.96
CA ALA A 623 30.08 17.40 -24.55
C ALA A 623 31.00 16.24 -24.08
N LEU A 624 30.81 15.75 -22.84
CA LEU A 624 31.55 14.60 -22.32
C LEU A 624 31.18 13.27 -22.99
N PHE A 625 29.96 13.14 -23.53
CA PHE A 625 29.42 11.88 -24.04
C PHE A 625 29.04 11.87 -25.53
N PHE A 626 29.00 13.03 -26.21
CA PHE A 626 28.74 13.14 -27.64
C PHE A 626 29.75 14.06 -28.31
N SER A 627 30.15 13.70 -29.52
CA SER A 627 31.19 14.35 -30.31
C SER A 627 30.74 14.61 -31.75
N GLN A 628 31.58 15.31 -32.53
CA GLN A 628 31.41 15.44 -33.98
C GLN A 628 31.55 14.10 -34.74
N ASP A 629 32.14 13.06 -34.14
CA ASP A 629 32.20 11.72 -34.73
C ASP A 629 30.82 11.02 -34.63
N ASP A 630 30.04 11.31 -33.57
CA ASP A 630 28.65 10.85 -33.41
C ASP A 630 27.67 11.66 -34.28
N TYR A 631 27.89 12.98 -34.39
CA TYR A 631 27.02 13.92 -35.10
C TYR A 631 27.83 14.90 -35.97
N PRO A 632 28.23 14.51 -37.20
CA PRO A 632 29.12 15.31 -38.06
C PRO A 632 28.60 16.69 -38.48
N GLU A 633 27.28 16.93 -38.44
CA GLU A 633 26.69 18.24 -38.71
C GLU A 633 26.68 19.17 -37.47
N ALA A 634 26.92 18.64 -36.26
CA ALA A 634 26.83 19.36 -35.00
C ALA A 634 28.17 20.02 -34.62
N SER A 635 28.57 21.05 -35.36
CA SER A 635 29.84 21.77 -35.15
C SER A 635 29.99 22.49 -33.79
N PHE A 636 28.96 22.49 -32.96
CA PHE A 636 28.97 22.97 -31.57
C PHE A 636 29.38 21.91 -30.54
N LEU A 637 29.42 20.63 -30.92
CA LEU A 637 29.98 19.55 -30.10
C LEU A 637 31.52 19.52 -30.21
N PRO A 638 32.24 18.98 -29.21
CA PRO A 638 33.69 18.76 -29.29
C PRO A 638 34.07 17.80 -30.41
N THR A 639 35.28 17.92 -30.96
CA THR A 639 35.88 16.82 -31.74
C THR A 639 36.24 15.66 -30.79
N ALA A 640 36.44 14.44 -31.29
CA ALA A 640 36.91 13.34 -30.46
C ALA A 640 38.23 13.65 -29.70
N LYS A 641 39.09 14.54 -30.24
CA LYS A 641 40.32 14.98 -29.57
C LYS A 641 40.06 15.96 -28.42
N ASP A 642 39.08 16.84 -28.58
CA ASP A 642 38.66 17.77 -27.53
C ASP A 642 37.94 17.01 -26.42
N GLN A 643 37.03 16.10 -26.77
CA GLN A 643 36.34 15.26 -25.78
C GLN A 643 37.33 14.42 -24.98
N ALA A 644 38.33 13.80 -25.62
CA ALA A 644 39.41 13.11 -24.91
C ALA A 644 40.15 14.03 -23.92
N ALA A 645 40.48 15.26 -24.34
CA ALA A 645 41.12 16.24 -23.45
C ALA A 645 40.24 16.65 -22.26
N LEU A 646 38.92 16.78 -22.43
CA LEU A 646 37.98 17.06 -21.32
C LEU A 646 37.99 15.92 -20.28
N TRP A 647 38.10 14.66 -20.71
CA TRP A 647 38.26 13.53 -19.80
C TRP A 647 39.66 13.45 -19.17
N GLU A 648 40.73 13.81 -19.89
CA GLU A 648 42.09 13.92 -19.34
C GLU A 648 42.18 14.98 -18.22
N HIS A 649 41.40 16.06 -18.30
CA HIS A 649 41.42 17.19 -17.35
C HIS A 649 40.21 17.17 -16.39
N MET A 650 39.64 16.00 -16.08
CA MET A 650 38.46 15.88 -15.20
C MET A 650 38.67 16.50 -13.79
N ASN A 651 39.91 16.55 -13.31
CA ASN A 651 40.31 17.21 -12.07
C ASN A 651 40.32 18.76 -12.15
N ILE A 652 40.28 19.34 -13.35
CA ILE A 652 40.21 20.79 -13.60
C ILE A 652 38.76 21.24 -13.76
N ILE A 653 37.86 20.36 -14.20
CA ILE A 653 36.42 20.64 -14.34
C ILE A 653 35.78 20.73 -12.95
N ASP A 654 35.32 21.92 -12.55
CA ASP A 654 34.74 22.15 -11.21
C ASP A 654 33.26 21.76 -11.14
N VAL A 655 32.54 21.87 -12.26
CA VAL A 655 31.08 21.77 -12.33
C VAL A 655 30.64 21.02 -13.59
N PHE A 656 29.56 20.24 -13.50
CA PHE A 656 28.87 19.69 -14.65
C PHE A 656 27.62 20.52 -14.96
N SER A 657 27.37 20.80 -16.24
CA SER A 657 26.25 21.61 -16.69
C SER A 657 25.37 20.88 -17.72
N ILE A 658 24.18 21.41 -17.97
CA ILE A 658 23.31 20.94 -19.06
C ILE A 658 23.44 21.90 -20.25
N GLY A 659 23.12 23.18 -20.05
CA GLY A 659 23.27 24.23 -21.05
C GLY A 659 22.29 24.09 -22.22
N SER A 660 22.59 24.75 -23.33
CA SER A 660 21.77 24.75 -24.56
C SER A 660 22.13 23.66 -25.57
N LEU A 661 23.26 22.94 -25.39
CA LEU A 661 23.70 21.89 -26.33
C LEU A 661 22.64 20.80 -26.59
N PRO A 662 21.87 20.30 -25.59
CA PRO A 662 20.85 19.27 -25.85
C PRO A 662 19.73 19.78 -26.77
N TYR A 663 19.30 21.03 -26.58
CA TYR A 663 18.28 21.68 -27.41
C TYR A 663 18.78 21.92 -28.85
N GLN A 664 20.03 22.36 -29.00
CA GLN A 664 20.68 22.52 -30.31
C GLN A 664 20.77 21.17 -31.05
N LEU A 665 21.12 20.09 -30.34
CA LEU A 665 21.21 18.75 -30.91
C LEU A 665 19.85 18.18 -31.31
N ALA A 666 18.80 18.37 -30.51
CA ALA A 666 17.44 17.98 -30.87
C ALA A 666 16.91 18.74 -32.09
N THR A 667 17.20 20.04 -32.17
CA THR A 667 16.85 20.90 -33.32
C THR A 667 17.53 20.39 -34.60
N LEU A 668 18.83 20.06 -34.52
CA LEU A 668 19.59 19.50 -35.64
C LEU A 668 19.09 18.10 -36.04
N ALA A 669 18.70 17.27 -35.07
CA ALA A 669 18.06 15.98 -35.28
C ALA A 669 16.61 16.08 -35.83
N LYS A 670 16.07 17.30 -36.02
CA LYS A 670 14.71 17.59 -36.50
C LYS A 670 13.61 17.01 -35.60
N ALA A 671 13.88 16.90 -34.31
CA ALA A 671 12.91 16.54 -33.30
C ALA A 671 11.96 17.72 -32.98
N GLU A 672 10.84 17.45 -32.31
CA GLU A 672 10.00 18.51 -31.76
C GLU A 672 10.73 19.26 -30.64
N ALA A 673 10.59 20.59 -30.64
CA ALA A 673 11.46 21.50 -29.90
C ALA A 673 11.00 21.72 -28.45
N ASP A 674 11.14 20.69 -27.61
CA ASP A 674 10.81 20.74 -26.18
C ASP A 674 11.91 21.44 -25.35
N ALA A 675 11.53 22.20 -24.32
CA ALA A 675 12.46 22.91 -23.44
C ALA A 675 13.21 21.99 -22.45
N ALA A 676 12.74 20.76 -22.21
CA ALA A 676 13.25 19.84 -21.19
C ALA A 676 14.34 18.86 -21.65
N VAL A 677 14.76 18.94 -22.93
CA VAL A 677 15.72 18.01 -23.53
C VAL A 677 17.04 17.97 -22.76
N GLY A 678 17.61 16.77 -22.56
CA GLY A 678 18.89 16.54 -21.90
C GLY A 678 18.87 16.55 -20.37
N ILE A 679 17.81 17.08 -19.73
CA ILE A 679 17.72 17.14 -18.27
C ILE A 679 17.63 15.72 -17.68
N ALA A 680 16.73 14.89 -18.20
CA ALA A 680 16.56 13.50 -17.77
C ALA A 680 17.72 12.57 -18.20
N ASP A 681 18.47 12.93 -19.24
CA ASP A 681 19.61 12.16 -19.76
C ASP A 681 20.87 12.28 -18.89
N THR A 682 20.95 13.33 -18.07
CA THR A 682 22.18 13.73 -17.36
C THR A 682 22.65 12.69 -16.34
N LEU A 683 21.77 12.22 -15.46
CA LEU A 683 22.14 11.20 -14.45
C LEU A 683 22.39 9.82 -15.07
N PRO A 684 21.58 9.32 -16.02
CA PRO A 684 21.87 8.08 -16.75
C PRO A 684 23.23 8.08 -17.46
N LEU A 685 23.69 9.22 -18.00
CA LEU A 685 25.03 9.34 -18.59
C LEU A 685 26.13 9.23 -17.52
N LEU A 686 26.05 10.06 -16.47
CA LEU A 686 27.08 10.12 -15.43
C LEU A 686 27.20 8.81 -14.64
N PHE A 687 26.09 8.18 -14.26
CA PHE A 687 26.11 6.91 -13.51
C PHE A 687 26.46 5.70 -14.38
N SER A 688 26.23 5.74 -15.70
CA SER A 688 26.82 4.76 -16.61
C SER A 688 28.35 4.85 -16.59
N ALA A 689 28.92 6.07 -16.63
CA ALA A 689 30.36 6.27 -16.48
C ALA A 689 30.92 5.85 -15.10
N VAL A 690 30.15 5.97 -14.01
CA VAL A 690 30.53 5.41 -12.70
C VAL A 690 30.61 3.89 -12.74
N ALA A 691 29.61 3.23 -13.29
CA ALA A 691 29.59 1.77 -13.41
C ALA A 691 30.64 1.21 -14.38
N ASP A 692 31.07 2.02 -15.35
CA ASP A 692 32.19 1.71 -16.26
C ASP A 692 33.55 2.15 -15.68
N GLY A 693 33.61 2.62 -14.42
CA GLY A 693 34.83 2.94 -13.68
C GLY A 693 35.54 4.24 -14.09
N ARG A 694 34.86 5.14 -14.82
CA ARG A 694 35.40 6.41 -15.33
C ARG A 694 35.17 7.61 -14.40
N LEU A 695 34.23 7.49 -13.45
CA LEU A 695 33.89 8.48 -12.43
C LEU A 695 33.60 7.78 -11.10
N THR A 696 33.64 8.51 -10.00
CA THR A 696 33.09 8.06 -8.70
C THR A 696 31.73 8.70 -8.42
N VAL A 697 31.02 8.21 -7.40
CA VAL A 697 29.80 8.86 -6.88
C VAL A 697 30.12 10.25 -6.31
N ASP A 698 31.27 10.38 -5.64
CA ASP A 698 31.72 11.65 -5.06
C ASP A 698 32.10 12.67 -6.15
N ASP A 699 32.61 12.23 -7.31
CA ASP A 699 32.84 13.10 -8.47
C ASP A 699 31.56 13.78 -8.97
N ILE A 700 30.44 13.06 -8.95
CA ILE A 700 29.11 13.58 -9.31
C ILE A 700 28.62 14.54 -8.23
N LYS A 701 28.70 14.15 -6.95
CA LYS A 701 28.28 14.98 -5.81
C LYS A 701 29.04 16.31 -5.76
N ALA A 702 30.36 16.27 -5.98
CA ALA A 702 31.19 17.47 -6.03
C ALA A 702 30.74 18.42 -7.15
N ARG A 703 30.54 17.89 -8.38
CA ARG A 703 30.29 18.71 -9.58
C ARG A 703 28.82 19.08 -9.82
N LEU A 704 27.86 18.46 -9.12
CA LEU A 704 26.42 18.77 -9.19
C LEU A 704 25.80 19.26 -7.87
N HIS A 705 26.54 19.30 -6.75
CA HIS A 705 26.06 19.91 -5.50
C HIS A 705 27.14 20.75 -4.80
N ASP A 706 28.24 20.14 -4.35
CA ASP A 706 29.16 20.83 -3.43
C ASP A 706 29.85 22.05 -4.06
N ASN A 707 30.52 21.86 -5.21
CA ASN A 707 31.20 22.94 -5.93
C ASN A 707 30.21 23.96 -6.52
N PRO A 708 29.10 23.59 -7.18
CA PRO A 708 28.07 24.54 -7.60
C PRO A 708 27.57 25.44 -6.46
N LYS A 709 27.40 24.88 -5.27
CA LYS A 709 26.90 25.62 -4.10
C LYS A 709 27.91 26.66 -3.61
N GLU A 710 29.19 26.29 -3.51
CA GLU A 710 30.27 27.21 -3.10
C GLU A 710 30.55 28.29 -4.15
N ILE A 711 30.74 27.90 -5.42
CA ILE A 711 31.13 28.80 -6.52
C ILE A 711 30.06 29.87 -6.78
N PHE A 712 28.79 29.53 -6.60
CA PHE A 712 27.65 30.36 -6.97
C PHE A 712 26.82 30.90 -5.79
N GLU A 713 27.31 30.74 -4.56
CA GLU A 713 26.71 31.24 -3.31
C GLU A 713 25.21 30.86 -3.16
N ILE A 714 24.92 29.56 -3.36
CA ILE A 714 23.56 29.00 -3.32
C ILE A 714 23.19 28.58 -1.88
N HIS A 715 21.91 28.73 -1.53
CA HIS A 715 21.37 28.44 -0.20
C HIS A 715 21.44 26.95 0.18
N ASP A 716 21.36 26.67 1.48
CA ASP A 716 21.19 25.31 1.99
C ASP A 716 19.83 24.72 1.58
N GLN A 717 19.83 23.68 0.74
CA GLN A 717 18.63 22.92 0.42
C GLN A 717 18.36 21.84 1.49
N VAL A 718 18.12 22.29 2.72
CA VAL A 718 17.72 21.41 3.84
C VAL A 718 16.40 20.71 3.48
N GLY A 719 16.32 19.40 3.75
CA GLY A 719 15.17 18.58 3.38
C GLY A 719 15.09 18.27 1.88
N ALA A 720 16.21 18.31 1.15
CA ALA A 720 16.31 17.88 -0.25
C ALA A 720 17.34 16.75 -0.46
N SER A 721 16.93 15.68 -1.12
CA SER A 721 17.78 14.53 -1.48
C SER A 721 17.25 13.78 -2.70
N VAL A 722 18.11 13.00 -3.36
CA VAL A 722 17.74 12.12 -4.49
C VAL A 722 18.24 10.70 -4.26
N GLU A 723 17.34 9.73 -4.41
CA GLU A 723 17.60 8.28 -4.36
C GLU A 723 17.79 7.77 -5.81
N ILE A 724 18.94 7.14 -6.10
CA ILE A 724 19.34 6.73 -7.46
C ILE A 724 19.69 5.24 -7.49
N GLU A 725 19.02 4.46 -8.35
CA GLU A 725 19.28 3.04 -8.61
C GLU A 725 20.51 2.89 -9.54
N ILE A 726 21.65 2.43 -9.01
CA ILE A 726 22.95 2.50 -9.71
C ILE A 726 23.34 1.26 -10.51
N ASP A 727 22.92 0.06 -10.10
CA ASP A 727 23.41 -1.18 -10.71
C ASP A 727 22.59 -1.64 -11.92
N ARG A 728 21.29 -1.34 -11.91
CA ARG A 728 20.34 -1.95 -12.84
C ARG A 728 20.48 -1.37 -14.24
N PRO A 729 20.84 -2.19 -15.24
CA PRO A 729 20.81 -1.75 -16.63
C PRO A 729 19.35 -1.61 -17.08
N HIS A 730 19.03 -0.50 -17.73
CA HIS A 730 17.75 -0.32 -18.43
C HIS A 730 18.00 0.19 -19.85
N THR A 731 17.17 -0.25 -20.79
CA THR A 731 17.18 0.30 -22.15
C THR A 731 16.29 1.54 -22.18
N VAL A 732 16.84 2.69 -22.56
CA VAL A 732 16.06 3.94 -22.66
C VAL A 732 15.02 3.79 -23.78
N LYS A 733 13.75 4.01 -23.44
CA LYS A 733 12.61 3.89 -24.36
C LYS A 733 12.30 5.25 -25.00
N PRO A 734 11.64 5.30 -26.17
CA PRO A 734 11.08 6.55 -26.70
C PRO A 734 10.16 7.20 -25.66
N GLY A 735 10.41 8.47 -25.36
CA GLY A 735 9.62 9.29 -24.43
C GLY A 735 8.85 10.40 -25.13
N ALA A 736 8.22 11.29 -24.35
CA ALA A 736 7.59 12.51 -24.87
C ALA A 736 8.63 13.59 -25.23
N VAL A 737 9.77 13.61 -24.53
CA VAL A 737 10.92 14.47 -24.83
C VAL A 737 11.94 13.64 -25.62
N TRP A 738 12.56 14.25 -26.64
CA TRP A 738 13.59 13.60 -27.46
C TRP A 738 14.88 13.36 -26.66
N SER A 739 15.55 12.24 -26.92
CA SER A 739 16.82 11.87 -26.29
C SER A 739 17.73 11.09 -27.27
N PRO A 740 19.05 11.36 -27.29
CA PRO A 740 20.05 10.59 -28.04
C PRO A 740 20.41 9.24 -27.38
N LEU A 741 19.78 8.89 -26.26
CA LEU A 741 19.97 7.64 -25.54
C LEU A 741 18.97 6.54 -25.92
N VAL A 742 17.89 6.87 -26.64
CA VAL A 742 16.83 5.91 -27.00
C VAL A 742 17.43 4.67 -27.69
N GLY A 743 17.15 3.48 -27.15
CA GLY A 743 17.68 2.20 -27.60
C GLY A 743 19.04 1.81 -27.00
N LYS A 744 19.77 2.74 -26.36
CA LYS A 744 21.01 2.44 -25.60
C LYS A 744 20.66 1.89 -24.21
N VAL A 745 21.60 1.16 -23.61
CA VAL A 745 21.51 0.66 -22.24
C VAL A 745 22.27 1.60 -21.31
N THR A 746 21.63 2.03 -20.23
CA THR A 746 22.19 2.96 -19.23
C THR A 746 21.88 2.49 -17.80
N ARG A 747 22.55 3.12 -16.82
CA ARG A 747 22.40 2.90 -15.38
C ARG A 747 22.27 4.23 -14.64
N GLY A 748 21.69 4.26 -13.44
CA GLY A 748 21.43 5.48 -12.69
C GLY A 748 20.03 6.05 -12.94
N ALA A 749 19.01 5.30 -12.54
CA ALA A 749 17.61 5.76 -12.61
C ALA A 749 17.21 6.50 -11.33
N VAL A 750 16.50 7.62 -11.45
CA VAL A 750 15.99 8.38 -10.29
C VAL A 750 14.77 7.66 -9.70
N GLN A 751 14.95 7.08 -8.51
CA GLN A 751 13.91 6.35 -7.79
C GLN A 751 13.02 7.29 -6.97
N ARG A 752 13.62 8.28 -6.29
CA ARG A 752 12.90 9.26 -5.48
C ARG A 752 13.62 10.61 -5.49
N VAL A 753 12.85 11.69 -5.44
CA VAL A 753 13.37 13.01 -5.05
C VAL A 753 12.57 13.51 -3.87
N ILE A 754 13.26 13.78 -2.76
CA ILE A 754 12.73 14.50 -1.60
C ILE A 754 13.09 15.97 -1.78
N PHE A 755 12.13 16.87 -1.54
CA PHE A 755 12.31 18.31 -1.59
C PHE A 755 11.37 18.97 -0.58
N GLN A 756 11.90 19.87 0.26
CA GLN A 756 11.18 20.47 1.39
C GLN A 756 10.50 19.39 2.27
N ASP A 757 11.25 18.33 2.60
CA ASP A 757 10.86 17.17 3.42
C ASP A 757 9.68 16.34 2.88
N LYS A 758 9.31 16.49 1.60
CA LYS A 758 8.28 15.67 0.93
C LYS A 758 8.83 14.96 -0.30
N THR A 759 8.27 13.78 -0.62
CA THR A 759 8.55 13.10 -1.89
C THR A 759 7.91 13.88 -3.04
N ALA A 760 8.72 14.66 -3.77
CA ALA A 760 8.29 15.45 -4.93
C ALA A 760 8.30 14.64 -6.24
N CYS A 761 9.12 13.58 -6.30
CA CYS A 761 9.18 12.63 -7.42
C CYS A 761 9.33 11.19 -6.91
N LEU A 762 8.68 10.24 -7.58
CA LEU A 762 8.83 8.79 -7.37
C LEU A 762 8.86 8.08 -8.72
N ASP A 763 9.78 7.15 -8.92
CA ASP A 763 9.99 6.38 -10.16
C ASP A 763 10.08 7.28 -11.42
N GLY A 764 10.78 8.41 -11.32
CA GLY A 764 10.92 9.43 -12.37
C GLY A 764 9.66 10.29 -12.65
N LEU A 765 8.58 10.12 -11.88
CA LEU A 765 7.32 10.85 -12.05
C LEU A 765 7.05 11.82 -10.89
N PRO A 766 6.75 13.12 -11.17
CA PRO A 766 6.31 14.06 -10.14
C PRO A 766 5.04 13.62 -9.41
N THR A 767 5.02 13.80 -8.08
CA THR A 767 3.88 13.44 -7.22
C THR A 767 2.82 14.55 -7.15
N GLN A 768 1.68 14.26 -6.51
CA GLN A 768 0.66 15.28 -6.20
C GLN A 768 1.00 16.11 -4.95
N ASP A 769 1.94 15.65 -4.12
CA ASP A 769 2.38 16.30 -2.88
C ASP A 769 3.61 17.22 -3.07
N ALA A 770 4.11 17.31 -4.31
CA ALA A 770 5.23 18.17 -4.69
C ALA A 770 4.92 19.64 -4.35
N ILE A 771 5.89 20.32 -3.70
CA ILE A 771 5.77 21.72 -3.28
C ILE A 771 6.41 22.63 -4.32
N ASP A 772 5.82 23.79 -4.60
CA ASP A 772 6.44 24.82 -5.42
C ASP A 772 7.76 25.31 -4.80
N GLY A 773 8.81 25.40 -5.62
CA GLY A 773 10.07 26.02 -5.25
C GLY A 773 10.06 27.54 -5.44
N LYS A 774 11.08 28.20 -4.89
CA LYS A 774 11.09 29.65 -4.66
C LYS A 774 12.08 30.38 -5.56
N ASP A 775 11.80 31.65 -5.80
CA ASP A 775 12.77 32.60 -6.37
C ASP A 775 13.78 32.99 -5.29
N MET A 776 15.03 32.58 -5.49
CA MET A 776 16.17 32.81 -4.59
C MET A 776 17.16 33.82 -5.18
N SER A 777 16.78 34.59 -6.21
CA SER A 777 17.65 35.55 -6.91
C SER A 777 18.13 36.73 -6.03
N SER A 778 17.39 37.02 -4.96
CA SER A 778 17.71 38.04 -3.97
C SER A 778 18.38 37.49 -2.70
N HIS A 779 18.67 36.18 -2.64
CA HIS A 779 19.37 35.59 -1.51
C HIS A 779 20.82 36.11 -1.42
N LEU A 780 21.30 36.30 -0.19
CA LEU A 780 22.65 36.72 0.15
C LEU A 780 23.08 35.98 1.42
N ILE A 781 24.33 35.52 1.46
CA ILE A 781 24.90 34.88 2.65
C ILE A 781 25.27 35.96 3.68
N ASP A 782 24.99 35.72 4.96
CA ASP A 782 25.13 36.68 6.08
C ASP A 782 26.53 37.30 6.26
N LEU A 783 27.56 36.74 5.63
CA LEU A 783 28.91 37.30 5.59
C LEU A 783 28.97 38.72 4.98
N HIS A 784 27.96 39.13 4.19
CA HIS A 784 27.95 40.40 3.46
C HIS A 784 27.00 41.47 4.02
N THR A 785 26.23 41.19 5.08
CA THR A 785 25.21 42.13 5.63
C THR A 785 25.77 43.20 6.58
N THR A 786 27.09 43.23 6.80
CA THR A 786 27.75 44.05 7.85
C THR A 786 28.23 45.45 7.38
N VAL A 787 27.88 45.89 6.16
CA VAL A 787 28.23 47.23 5.65
C VAL A 787 27.10 48.24 5.94
N PRO A 788 27.36 49.39 6.60
CA PRO A 788 26.31 50.35 6.92
C PRO A 788 25.70 51.04 5.69
N GLN A 789 24.39 50.85 5.46
CA GLN A 789 23.66 51.64 4.47
C GLN A 789 23.52 53.10 4.94
N SER A 790 23.89 54.04 4.07
CA SER A 790 23.68 55.48 4.31
C SER A 790 22.20 55.85 4.15
N PRO A 791 21.68 56.84 4.91
CA PRO A 791 20.24 57.06 5.05
C PRO A 791 19.59 57.64 3.78
N LEU A 792 18.38 57.15 3.48
CA LEU A 792 17.52 57.61 2.40
C LEU A 792 17.18 59.11 2.53
N VAL A 793 17.58 59.90 1.52
CA VAL A 793 17.26 61.33 1.44
C VAL A 793 15.78 61.53 1.12
N LYS A 794 15.04 62.12 2.06
CA LYS A 794 13.67 62.61 1.81
C LYS A 794 13.72 63.90 1.00
N ALA A 795 13.19 63.88 -0.22
CA ALA A 795 12.78 65.10 -0.93
C ALA A 795 11.33 65.45 -0.56
N ASN A 796 11.03 66.72 -0.25
CA ASN A 796 9.67 67.13 0.09
C ASN A 796 9.38 68.59 -0.32
N LEU A 797 8.32 68.76 -1.11
CA LEU A 797 7.54 69.99 -1.38
C LEU A 797 8.24 71.26 -1.95
N GLY A 798 7.68 71.74 -3.06
CA GLY A 798 7.88 73.08 -3.60
C GLY A 798 6.69 73.50 -4.49
N SER A 799 5.71 74.20 -3.91
CA SER A 799 4.56 74.82 -4.61
C SER A 799 4.77 76.34 -4.73
N PRO A 800 4.11 77.07 -5.66
CA PRO A 800 2.75 77.57 -5.36
C PRO A 800 1.84 77.82 -6.61
N ALA A 801 0.75 78.60 -6.41
CA ALA A 801 -0.05 79.34 -7.42
C ALA A 801 -1.35 78.70 -8.01
N MET A 802 -2.28 78.33 -7.12
CA MET A 802 -3.71 78.70 -7.12
C MET A 802 -4.42 79.25 -8.40
N GLY A 803 -5.57 78.63 -8.74
CA GLY A 803 -6.84 79.36 -8.94
C GLY A 803 -7.59 79.16 -10.27
N PRO A 804 -8.94 79.28 -10.30
CA PRO A 804 -9.92 79.06 -9.23
C PRO A 804 -11.10 78.14 -9.62
N ARG A 805 -11.92 77.70 -8.64
CA ARG A 805 -13.30 77.26 -8.88
C ARG A 805 -14.25 78.48 -9.01
N PRO A 806 -15.51 78.27 -9.42
CA PRO A 806 -16.53 78.38 -8.38
C PRO A 806 -17.56 77.23 -8.38
N ASP A 807 -17.95 76.79 -7.20
CA ASP A 807 -19.18 76.03 -6.96
C ASP A 807 -20.38 76.98 -6.82
N SER A 808 -21.60 76.53 -7.15
CA SER A 808 -22.75 76.46 -6.21
C SER A 808 -24.16 76.72 -6.78
N SER A 809 -25.13 76.13 -6.07
CA SER A 809 -26.53 76.57 -5.87
C SER A 809 -27.66 76.15 -6.84
N HIS A 810 -28.58 75.39 -6.23
CA HIS A 810 -30.06 75.31 -6.37
C HIS A 810 -30.77 76.30 -7.33
N GLY A 811 -31.81 75.93 -8.11
CA GLY A 811 -32.60 74.69 -8.17
C GLY A 811 -34.05 74.85 -7.66
N LEU A 812 -35.08 74.34 -8.37
CA LEU A 812 -36.49 74.41 -7.91
C LEU A 812 -37.48 73.45 -8.63
N ARG A 813 -38.26 72.71 -7.83
CA ARG A 813 -39.63 72.13 -8.05
C ARG A 813 -39.86 70.61 -8.27
N LYS A 814 -40.28 70.00 -7.15
CA LYS A 814 -41.50 69.18 -6.94
C LYS A 814 -41.60 67.68 -7.35
N PHE A 815 -41.66 66.85 -6.29
CA PHE A 815 -42.61 65.75 -6.02
C PHE A 815 -42.58 64.42 -6.84
N SER A 816 -41.80 63.48 -6.28
CA SER A 816 -42.25 62.20 -5.68
C SER A 816 -42.89 61.06 -6.51
N SER A 817 -42.16 59.93 -6.51
CA SER A 817 -42.61 58.52 -6.34
C SER A 817 -43.56 57.89 -7.38
N PHE A 818 -43.54 56.57 -7.63
CA PHE A 818 -42.82 55.44 -7.00
C PHE A 818 -41.98 54.65 -8.02
N ALA A 819 -41.03 53.83 -7.57
CA ALA A 819 -40.14 53.07 -8.45
C ALA A 819 -40.79 51.83 -9.08
N GLY A 820 -40.56 51.63 -10.37
CA GLY A 820 -40.96 50.46 -11.16
C GLY A 820 -40.05 50.31 -12.39
N ALA A 821 -40.02 49.13 -13.00
CA ALA A 821 -39.08 48.81 -14.08
C ALA A 821 -39.35 49.58 -15.39
N SER A 822 -38.32 49.72 -16.22
CA SER A 822 -38.44 50.02 -17.64
C SER A 822 -37.87 48.87 -18.49
N SER A 823 -38.57 48.54 -19.57
CA SER A 823 -38.18 47.55 -20.57
C SER A 823 -38.87 47.87 -21.90
N SER A 824 -38.42 47.28 -23.01
CA SER A 824 -38.87 47.55 -24.39
C SER A 824 -38.54 48.98 -24.90
N ALA A 825 -38.59 49.32 -26.19
CA ALA A 825 -39.27 48.72 -27.35
C ALA A 825 -38.51 49.07 -28.68
N MET A 826 -38.74 48.51 -29.88
CA MET A 826 -39.59 47.39 -30.31
C MET A 826 -39.18 46.80 -31.70
N ARG A 827 -39.88 45.72 -32.11
CA ARG A 827 -39.98 45.02 -33.43
C ARG A 827 -40.56 45.91 -34.57
N PRO A 828 -40.72 45.49 -35.86
CA PRO A 828 -40.90 44.13 -36.47
C PRO A 828 -40.15 43.90 -37.83
N ALA A 829 -40.43 43.02 -38.81
CA ALA A 829 -41.49 41.99 -39.07
C ALA A 829 -41.10 40.91 -40.13
N THR A 830 -41.54 39.64 -39.97
CA THR A 830 -41.91 38.64 -41.04
C THR A 830 -40.84 38.16 -42.08
N ARG A 831 -40.94 37.01 -42.80
CA ARG A 831 -41.96 35.93 -42.99
C ARG A 831 -41.35 34.62 -43.60
N SER A 832 -42.07 33.48 -43.50
CA SER A 832 -42.04 32.26 -44.38
C SER A 832 -40.74 31.41 -44.50
N ARG A 833 -40.75 30.19 -45.09
CA ARG A 833 -41.56 28.94 -44.90
C ARG A 833 -41.08 27.83 -45.88
N PHE A 834 -40.80 26.62 -45.38
CA PHE A 834 -40.95 25.28 -46.03
C PHE A 834 -40.21 24.86 -47.34
N LEU A 835 -39.97 23.53 -47.39
CA LEU A 835 -39.84 22.59 -48.54
C LEU A 835 -38.47 22.28 -49.21
N ASP A 836 -38.34 20.97 -49.48
CA ASP A 836 -37.61 20.19 -50.51
C ASP A 836 -36.08 20.25 -50.73
N GLY A 837 -35.47 19.05 -50.80
CA GLY A 837 -35.18 18.52 -52.14
C GLY A 837 -33.76 18.02 -52.51
N ALA A 838 -33.31 16.91 -51.93
CA ALA A 838 -32.43 15.86 -52.50
C ALA A 838 -31.40 16.15 -53.64
N ALA A 839 -30.10 15.93 -53.33
CA ALA A 839 -29.12 15.16 -54.12
C ALA A 839 -27.84 14.93 -53.24
N ASN A 840 -27.30 13.75 -52.90
CA ASN A 840 -27.27 12.35 -53.39
C ASN A 840 -26.01 11.98 -54.21
N GLN A 841 -25.11 11.20 -53.58
CA GLN A 841 -24.17 10.17 -54.09
C GLN A 841 -22.66 10.30 -53.72
N ALA A 842 -22.22 9.42 -52.82
CA ALA A 842 -20.94 8.67 -52.86
C ALA A 842 -21.05 7.44 -51.92
N PRO A 843 -20.41 6.28 -52.20
CA PRO A 843 -20.74 5.01 -51.53
C PRO A 843 -19.80 4.61 -50.37
N GLN A 844 -20.21 3.58 -49.63
CA GLN A 844 -19.41 2.92 -48.58
C GLN A 844 -18.23 2.13 -49.16
N PHE A 845 -17.08 2.17 -48.49
CA PHE A 845 -16.19 1.03 -48.27
C PHE A 845 -15.61 1.11 -46.85
N GLY A 846 -15.34 -0.04 -46.23
CA GLY A 846 -15.08 -0.12 -44.78
C GLY A 846 -13.65 0.23 -44.37
N SER A 847 -13.51 0.87 -43.20
CA SER A 847 -12.23 1.01 -42.49
C SER A 847 -11.87 -0.28 -41.77
N ILE A 848 -10.70 -0.83 -42.07
CA ILE A 848 -10.14 -2.03 -41.42
C ILE A 848 -9.94 -1.75 -39.93
N ALA A 849 -10.34 -2.69 -39.08
CA ALA A 849 -10.09 -2.69 -37.64
C ALA A 849 -9.11 -3.82 -37.31
N GLU A 850 -7.81 -3.48 -37.28
CA GLU A 850 -6.75 -4.27 -36.66
C GLU A 850 -6.23 -3.42 -35.48
N ASP A 851 -6.60 -3.76 -34.26
CA ASP A 851 -5.93 -4.75 -33.39
C ASP A 851 -4.76 -4.11 -32.60
N LEU A 852 -5.16 -3.27 -31.63
CA LEU A 852 -4.30 -2.86 -30.53
C LEU A 852 -4.68 -3.69 -29.31
N GLY A 853 -3.74 -4.52 -28.85
CA GLY A 853 -3.99 -5.62 -27.93
C GLY A 853 -4.59 -5.23 -26.58
N ALA A 854 -5.35 -6.15 -26.00
CA ALA A 854 -6.00 -5.99 -24.70
C ALA A 854 -5.01 -5.70 -23.57
N PRO A 855 -5.39 -4.91 -22.54
CA PRO A 855 -4.51 -4.61 -21.41
C PRO A 855 -4.13 -5.88 -20.64
N LEU A 856 -2.84 -6.05 -20.35
CA LEU A 856 -2.25 -7.23 -19.69
C LEU A 856 -2.54 -7.35 -18.17
N TYR A 857 -3.62 -6.74 -17.71
CA TYR A 857 -4.22 -6.99 -16.41
C TYR A 857 -5.69 -7.36 -16.62
N PRO A 858 -6.22 -8.39 -15.95
CA PRO A 858 -7.66 -8.63 -15.97
C PRO A 858 -8.36 -7.39 -15.39
N GLN A 859 -9.13 -6.69 -16.24
CA GLN A 859 -10.07 -5.68 -15.75
C GLN A 859 -11.00 -6.35 -14.72
N PRO A 860 -11.44 -5.66 -13.65
CA PRO A 860 -12.39 -6.21 -12.69
C PRO A 860 -13.71 -6.55 -13.41
N THR A 861 -13.87 -7.82 -13.79
CA THR A 861 -15.01 -8.30 -14.57
C THR A 861 -16.20 -8.48 -13.65
N ILE A 862 -16.97 -7.41 -13.49
CA ILE A 862 -18.29 -7.38 -12.84
C ILE A 862 -19.06 -8.66 -13.24
N SER A 863 -19.52 -9.43 -12.26
CA SER A 863 -20.18 -10.72 -12.52
C SER A 863 -21.37 -10.55 -13.47
N PRO A 864 -21.59 -11.47 -14.44
CA PRO A 864 -22.74 -11.38 -15.35
C PRO A 864 -24.10 -11.35 -14.62
N SER A 865 -24.15 -11.99 -13.44
CA SER A 865 -25.26 -11.88 -12.48
C SER A 865 -25.48 -10.43 -12.04
N LEU A 866 -24.44 -9.75 -11.53
CA LEU A 866 -24.52 -8.37 -11.05
C LEU A 866 -24.83 -7.38 -12.19
N GLN A 867 -24.27 -7.57 -13.39
CA GLN A 867 -24.64 -6.76 -14.56
C GLN A 867 -26.14 -6.90 -14.90
N THR A 868 -26.66 -8.13 -14.90
CA THR A 868 -28.08 -8.40 -15.20
C THR A 868 -29.01 -7.81 -14.13
N LEU A 869 -28.65 -7.93 -12.84
CA LEU A 869 -29.42 -7.37 -11.72
C LEU A 869 -29.46 -5.84 -11.75
N LEU A 870 -28.36 -5.17 -12.12
CA LEU A 870 -28.31 -3.71 -12.23
C LEU A 870 -29.07 -3.20 -13.46
N GLY A 871 -28.97 -3.91 -14.61
CA GLY A 871 -29.72 -3.57 -15.82
C GLY A 871 -31.24 -3.67 -15.69
N GLN A 872 -31.74 -4.42 -14.70
CA GLN A 872 -33.16 -4.57 -14.38
C GLN A 872 -33.65 -3.66 -13.24
N SER A 873 -32.84 -2.69 -12.79
CA SER A 873 -33.20 -1.84 -11.65
C SER A 873 -34.43 -0.94 -11.90
N PRO A 874 -35.49 -1.02 -11.08
CA PRO A 874 -36.62 -0.09 -11.14
C PRO A 874 -36.28 1.29 -10.53
N PHE A 875 -35.13 1.44 -9.86
CA PHE A 875 -34.70 2.68 -9.20
C PHE A 875 -33.77 3.56 -10.04
N LYS A 876 -33.46 3.15 -11.27
CA LYS A 876 -32.54 3.86 -12.16
C LYS A 876 -33.03 5.29 -12.42
N ASN A 877 -32.20 6.27 -12.05
CA ASN A 877 -32.49 7.71 -12.04
C ASN A 877 -33.71 8.14 -11.17
N GLN A 878 -34.13 7.35 -10.18
CA GLN A 878 -35.24 7.68 -9.27
C GLN A 878 -34.76 8.30 -7.95
N HIS A 879 -35.58 9.16 -7.33
CA HIS A 879 -35.32 9.69 -5.99
C HIS A 879 -35.70 8.67 -4.89
N VAL A 880 -34.81 8.47 -3.92
CA VAL A 880 -34.98 7.57 -2.77
C VAL A 880 -35.26 8.42 -1.52
N LEU A 881 -36.55 8.68 -1.27
CA LEU A 881 -37.04 9.64 -0.28
C LEU A 881 -37.64 8.98 0.97
N SER A 882 -38.33 7.84 0.82
CA SER A 882 -39.02 7.14 1.89
C SER A 882 -38.90 5.63 1.77
N VAL A 883 -38.97 4.92 2.89
CA VAL A 883 -39.08 3.45 2.92
C VAL A 883 -40.33 2.94 2.20
N ASN A 884 -41.40 3.74 2.16
CA ASN A 884 -42.68 3.38 1.53
C ASN A 884 -42.60 3.24 -0.01
N GLN A 885 -41.46 3.59 -0.63
CA GLN A 885 -41.24 3.40 -2.08
C GLN A 885 -40.77 1.99 -2.45
N PHE A 886 -40.46 1.12 -1.48
CA PHE A 886 -39.85 -0.18 -1.71
C PHE A 886 -40.82 -1.31 -1.35
N SER A 887 -41.13 -2.18 -2.32
CA SER A 887 -41.84 -3.43 -2.06
C SER A 887 -40.90 -4.49 -1.46
N ARG A 888 -41.48 -5.62 -1.03
CA ARG A 888 -40.70 -6.80 -0.61
C ARG A 888 -39.78 -7.35 -1.71
N GLN A 889 -40.15 -7.19 -2.99
CA GLN A 889 -39.33 -7.62 -4.13
C GLN A 889 -38.13 -6.68 -4.33
N ASP A 890 -38.35 -5.37 -4.16
CA ASP A 890 -37.29 -4.34 -4.26
C ASP A 890 -36.24 -4.50 -3.15
N LEU A 891 -36.68 -4.77 -1.93
CA LEU A 891 -35.78 -5.09 -0.81
C LEU A 891 -34.98 -6.36 -1.10
N HIS A 892 -35.57 -7.38 -1.71
CA HIS A 892 -34.85 -8.58 -2.12
C HIS A 892 -33.78 -8.25 -3.17
N LEU A 893 -34.10 -7.48 -4.22
CA LEU A 893 -33.14 -7.03 -5.23
C LEU A 893 -31.97 -6.24 -4.61
N LEU A 894 -32.27 -5.24 -3.77
CA LEU A 894 -31.28 -4.44 -3.04
C LEU A 894 -30.34 -5.31 -2.21
N PHE A 895 -30.87 -6.31 -1.50
CA PHE A 895 -30.10 -7.20 -0.63
C PHE A 895 -29.38 -8.33 -1.37
N SER A 896 -29.79 -8.68 -2.60
CA SER A 896 -29.02 -9.54 -3.50
C SER A 896 -27.83 -8.78 -4.08
N VAL A 897 -28.03 -7.57 -4.59
CA VAL A 897 -26.95 -6.70 -5.11
C VAL A 897 -25.94 -6.35 -4.01
N ALA A 898 -26.39 -6.08 -2.78
CA ALA A 898 -25.50 -5.84 -1.64
C ALA A 898 -24.61 -7.05 -1.29
N GLN A 899 -25.09 -8.28 -1.49
CA GLN A 899 -24.31 -9.48 -1.24
C GLN A 899 -23.29 -9.75 -2.37
N GLU A 900 -23.68 -9.60 -3.63
CA GLU A 900 -22.74 -9.65 -4.77
C GLU A 900 -21.62 -8.61 -4.61
N MET A 901 -21.96 -7.38 -4.18
CA MET A 901 -20.98 -6.31 -3.94
C MET A 901 -20.07 -6.60 -2.74
N ARG A 902 -20.58 -7.21 -1.66
CA ARG A 902 -19.74 -7.66 -0.54
C ARG A 902 -18.68 -8.66 -1.01
N LEU A 903 -19.08 -9.63 -1.84
CA LEU A 903 -18.17 -10.65 -2.40
C LEU A 903 -17.18 -10.04 -3.40
N GLY A 904 -17.65 -9.15 -4.28
CA GLY A 904 -16.81 -8.44 -5.25
C GLY A 904 -15.75 -7.56 -4.56
N VAL A 905 -16.15 -6.73 -3.60
CA VAL A 905 -15.22 -5.89 -2.80
C VAL A 905 -14.23 -6.72 -1.98
N GLN A 906 -14.61 -7.93 -1.55
CA GLN A 906 -13.69 -8.87 -0.88
C GLN A 906 -12.66 -9.49 -1.82
N ARG A 907 -12.88 -9.49 -3.15
CA ARG A 907 -11.97 -10.03 -4.17
C ARG A 907 -11.12 -8.94 -4.83
N GLU A 908 -11.74 -7.82 -5.18
CA GLU A 908 -11.17 -6.80 -6.08
C GLU A 908 -10.96 -5.43 -5.40
N GLY A 909 -11.49 -5.23 -4.19
CA GLY A 909 -11.40 -3.97 -3.43
C GLY A 909 -12.30 -2.84 -3.96
N VAL A 910 -12.25 -2.56 -5.27
CA VAL A 910 -13.02 -1.51 -5.96
C VAL A 910 -13.68 -2.06 -7.23
N LEU A 911 -15.01 -1.99 -7.29
CA LEU A 911 -15.80 -2.43 -8.43
C LEU A 911 -16.06 -1.23 -9.35
N SER A 912 -15.55 -1.21 -10.58
CA SER A 912 -15.59 -0.01 -11.47
C SER A 912 -16.97 0.29 -12.11
N ILE A 913 -18.06 0.06 -11.38
CA ILE A 913 -19.46 0.09 -11.85
C ILE A 913 -19.96 1.52 -12.13
N LEU A 914 -19.56 2.50 -11.30
CA LEU A 914 -19.92 3.91 -11.41
C LEU A 914 -18.73 4.79 -11.83
N LYS A 915 -17.80 4.21 -12.59
CA LYS A 915 -16.60 4.91 -13.08
C LYS A 915 -16.99 6.17 -13.87
N GLY A 916 -16.56 7.32 -13.37
CA GLY A 916 -16.87 8.64 -13.96
C GLY A 916 -18.11 9.35 -13.40
N ARG A 917 -18.91 8.72 -12.54
CA ARG A 917 -20.03 9.36 -11.83
C ARG A 917 -19.54 10.17 -10.62
N LEU A 918 -20.28 11.24 -10.28
CA LEU A 918 -20.00 12.15 -9.16
C LEU A 918 -21.19 12.24 -8.19
N LEU A 919 -20.95 11.97 -6.91
CA LEU A 919 -21.95 12.03 -5.84
C LEU A 919 -21.76 13.25 -4.94
N CYS A 920 -22.69 14.20 -5.00
CA CYS A 920 -22.73 15.31 -4.05
C CYS A 920 -23.29 14.83 -2.70
N THR A 921 -22.67 15.22 -1.59
CA THR A 921 -23.14 14.86 -0.24
C THR A 921 -23.32 16.11 0.61
N MET A 922 -24.52 16.29 1.16
CA MET A 922 -24.92 17.50 1.88
C MET A 922 -25.59 17.16 3.22
N PHE A 923 -24.90 17.50 4.31
CA PHE A 923 -25.24 17.10 5.67
C PHE A 923 -25.38 18.35 6.56
N TYR A 924 -26.62 18.73 6.88
CA TYR A 924 -26.92 19.81 7.82
C TYR A 924 -27.02 19.29 9.26
N GLU A 925 -27.37 18.01 9.46
CA GLU A 925 -27.13 17.30 10.71
C GLU A 925 -25.85 16.46 10.58
N PRO A 926 -24.77 16.76 11.33
CA PRO A 926 -23.52 16.00 11.26
C PRO A 926 -23.70 14.49 11.54
N SER A 927 -23.02 13.63 10.78
CA SER A 927 -23.05 12.18 11.01
C SER A 927 -21.91 11.43 10.30
N THR A 928 -20.80 11.20 11.00
CA THR A 928 -19.62 10.47 10.50
C THR A 928 -19.98 9.10 9.93
N ARG A 929 -20.80 8.31 10.64
CA ARG A 929 -21.24 6.97 10.18
C ARG A 929 -21.98 7.03 8.84
N THR A 930 -22.80 8.06 8.62
CA THR A 930 -23.62 8.13 7.41
C THR A 930 -22.83 8.73 6.25
N SER A 931 -22.17 9.89 6.45
CA SER A 931 -21.41 10.57 5.37
C SER A 931 -20.24 9.72 4.86
N ALA A 932 -19.34 9.27 5.74
CA ALA A 932 -18.16 8.50 5.35
C ALA A 932 -18.52 7.17 4.68
N SER A 933 -19.68 6.57 5.02
CA SER A 933 -20.14 5.34 4.36
C SER A 933 -20.70 5.56 2.95
N PHE A 934 -21.25 6.75 2.64
CA PHE A 934 -21.66 7.10 1.27
C PHE A 934 -20.45 7.47 0.41
N ASP A 935 -19.49 8.18 1.00
CA ASP A 935 -18.20 8.49 0.38
C ASP A 935 -17.43 7.21 0.01
N ALA A 936 -17.16 6.36 1.00
CA ALA A 936 -16.49 5.07 0.77
C ALA A 936 -17.30 4.13 -0.15
N ALA A 937 -18.64 4.22 -0.18
CA ALA A 937 -19.46 3.45 -1.11
C ALA A 937 -19.24 3.92 -2.56
N MET A 938 -19.26 5.23 -2.82
CA MET A 938 -19.07 5.77 -4.16
C MET A 938 -17.65 5.52 -4.69
N GLN A 939 -16.63 5.73 -3.84
CA GLN A 939 -15.23 5.44 -4.18
C GLN A 939 -15.02 3.94 -4.49
N ARG A 940 -15.62 3.02 -3.72
CA ARG A 940 -15.57 1.58 -4.00
C ARG A 940 -16.40 1.14 -5.20
N LEU A 941 -17.20 2.03 -5.78
CA LEU A 941 -17.85 1.86 -7.09
C LEU A 941 -17.05 2.51 -8.24
N GLY A 942 -15.83 3.02 -7.98
CA GLY A 942 -15.02 3.74 -8.97
C GLY A 942 -15.52 5.16 -9.30
N GLY A 943 -16.56 5.62 -8.61
CA GLY A 943 -17.06 6.99 -8.71
C GLY A 943 -16.27 7.96 -7.82
N ARG A 944 -16.64 9.24 -7.88
CA ARG A 944 -16.08 10.31 -7.05
C ARG A 944 -17.17 10.97 -6.21
N THR A 945 -16.77 11.72 -5.20
CA THR A 945 -17.67 12.46 -4.30
C THR A 945 -17.32 13.95 -4.23
N VAL A 946 -18.31 14.76 -3.83
CA VAL A 946 -18.10 16.14 -3.40
C VAL A 946 -18.81 16.33 -2.06
N ALA A 947 -18.05 16.62 -1.01
CA ALA A 947 -18.60 16.89 0.33
C ALA A 947 -18.87 18.38 0.50
N ILE A 948 -20.14 18.75 0.68
CA ILE A 948 -20.58 20.14 0.84
C ILE A 948 -20.57 20.49 2.33
N ALA A 949 -19.52 21.21 2.76
CA ALA A 949 -19.38 21.71 4.12
C ALA A 949 -20.42 22.81 4.40
N THR A 950 -21.52 22.44 5.05
CA THR A 950 -22.64 23.33 5.41
C THR A 950 -22.23 24.52 6.29
N SER A 951 -21.10 24.43 7.00
CA SER A 951 -20.46 25.50 7.77
C SER A 951 -19.79 26.60 6.93
N HIS A 952 -19.49 26.35 5.66
CA HIS A 952 -18.81 27.30 4.75
C HIS A 952 -19.63 27.58 3.47
N SER A 953 -20.83 27.02 3.38
CA SER A 953 -21.76 27.10 2.26
C SER A 953 -22.53 28.43 2.21
N SER A 954 -23.06 28.80 1.04
CA SER A 954 -24.01 29.91 0.84
C SER A 954 -25.25 29.84 1.74
N THR A 955 -25.57 28.66 2.29
CA THR A 955 -26.62 28.48 3.32
C THR A 955 -26.39 29.37 4.54
N VAL A 956 -25.12 29.64 4.91
CA VAL A 956 -24.77 30.58 6.02
C VAL A 956 -25.13 32.03 5.67
N LYS A 957 -25.27 32.36 4.38
CA LYS A 957 -25.71 33.67 3.87
C LYS A 957 -27.23 33.72 3.60
N GLY A 958 -27.98 32.67 3.97
CA GLY A 958 -29.43 32.61 3.79
C GLY A 958 -29.92 32.06 2.44
N GLU A 959 -29.07 31.36 1.68
CA GLU A 959 -29.49 30.66 0.45
C GLU A 959 -30.55 29.58 0.77
N SER A 960 -31.58 29.45 -0.08
CA SER A 960 -32.65 28.47 0.14
C SER A 960 -32.21 27.06 -0.29
N LEU A 961 -32.69 26.04 0.43
CA LEU A 961 -32.43 24.63 0.10
C LEU A 961 -32.78 24.28 -1.35
N ALA A 962 -33.77 24.94 -1.95
CA ALA A 962 -34.14 24.75 -3.36
C ALA A 962 -33.04 25.23 -4.33
N ASP A 963 -32.36 26.33 -3.99
CA ASP A 963 -31.35 26.96 -4.85
C ASP A 963 -30.00 26.25 -4.68
N THR A 964 -29.64 25.86 -3.45
CA THR A 964 -28.50 24.96 -3.19
C THR A 964 -28.66 23.63 -3.93
N ILE A 965 -29.84 23.00 -3.88
CA ILE A 965 -30.10 21.72 -4.59
C ILE A 965 -30.01 21.86 -6.11
N ARG A 966 -30.57 22.92 -6.71
CA ARG A 966 -30.40 23.18 -8.16
C ARG A 966 -28.92 23.35 -8.52
N THR A 967 -28.17 24.10 -7.71
CA THR A 967 -26.74 24.33 -7.92
C THR A 967 -25.94 23.03 -7.91
N LEU A 968 -26.16 22.16 -6.91
CA LEU A 968 -25.48 20.86 -6.83
C LEU A 968 -25.90 19.89 -7.94
N GLY A 969 -27.15 19.97 -8.39
CA GLY A 969 -27.67 19.20 -9.52
C GLY A 969 -27.11 19.60 -10.89
N CYS A 970 -26.40 20.72 -10.99
CA CYS A 970 -25.61 21.08 -12.17
C CYS A 970 -24.22 20.42 -12.19
N TYR A 971 -23.79 19.78 -11.10
CA TYR A 971 -22.42 19.27 -10.94
C TYR A 971 -22.33 17.76 -10.72
N GLY A 972 -23.24 17.16 -9.94
CA GLY A 972 -23.21 15.73 -9.60
C GLY A 972 -24.35 14.93 -10.21
N ASP A 973 -24.12 13.64 -10.47
CA ASP A 973 -25.13 12.68 -10.96
C ASP A 973 -26.20 12.32 -9.91
N ALA A 974 -25.94 12.55 -8.63
CA ALA A 974 -26.91 12.43 -7.54
C ALA A 974 -26.51 13.26 -6.31
N ILE A 975 -27.47 13.50 -5.42
CA ILE A 975 -27.27 14.23 -4.15
C ILE A 975 -27.77 13.38 -2.97
N VAL A 976 -26.89 13.09 -2.00
CA VAL A 976 -27.29 12.57 -0.68
C VAL A 976 -27.58 13.76 0.24
N LEU A 977 -28.79 13.80 0.83
CA LEU A 977 -29.23 14.88 1.72
C LEU A 977 -29.56 14.34 3.12
N ARG A 978 -29.05 15.01 4.17
CA ARG A 978 -29.50 14.84 5.56
C ARG A 978 -29.78 16.21 6.20
N HIS A 979 -30.97 16.40 6.76
CA HIS A 979 -31.50 17.71 7.15
C HIS A 979 -32.37 17.64 8.43
N PRO A 980 -32.38 18.68 9.29
CA PRO A 980 -33.19 18.68 10.51
C PRO A 980 -34.70 18.91 10.29
N GLU A 981 -35.11 19.44 9.13
CA GLU A 981 -36.53 19.58 8.77
C GLU A 981 -37.10 18.30 8.16
N GLU A 982 -38.36 17.96 8.48
CA GLU A 982 -39.02 16.75 7.96
C GLU A 982 -39.45 16.84 6.49
N SER A 983 -39.75 18.04 5.98
CA SER A 983 -40.16 18.29 4.58
C SER A 983 -38.99 18.32 3.58
N SER A 984 -37.76 18.45 4.08
CA SER A 984 -36.52 18.64 3.33
C SER A 984 -36.33 17.69 2.14
N ALA A 985 -36.51 16.38 2.33
CA ALA A 985 -36.33 15.38 1.29
C ALA A 985 -37.32 15.58 0.11
N SER A 986 -38.60 15.87 0.41
CA SER A 986 -39.61 16.20 -0.59
C SER A 986 -39.37 17.57 -1.27
N THR A 987 -38.87 18.56 -0.52
CA THR A 987 -38.47 19.86 -1.09
C THR A 987 -37.30 19.72 -2.06
N ALA A 988 -36.27 18.98 -1.68
CA ALA A 988 -35.11 18.72 -2.53
C ALA A 988 -35.49 17.95 -3.79
N ALA A 989 -36.31 16.90 -3.69
CA ALA A 989 -36.78 16.14 -4.86
C ALA A 989 -37.53 17.03 -5.87
N LYS A 990 -38.34 17.98 -5.40
CA LYS A 990 -39.10 18.90 -6.25
C LYS A 990 -38.22 19.85 -7.09
N PHE A 991 -36.98 20.10 -6.68
CA PHE A 991 -36.09 21.07 -7.32
C PHE A 991 -34.78 20.48 -7.87
N SER A 992 -34.52 19.18 -7.67
CA SER A 992 -33.33 18.52 -8.16
C SER A 992 -33.52 17.97 -9.59
N PRO A 993 -32.63 18.27 -10.55
CA PRO A 993 -32.61 17.62 -11.86
C PRO A 993 -32.07 16.17 -11.79
N VAL A 994 -31.50 15.77 -10.65
CA VAL A 994 -30.83 14.48 -10.43
C VAL A 994 -31.37 13.73 -9.20
N PRO A 995 -31.19 12.40 -9.07
CA PRO A 995 -31.62 11.62 -7.92
C PRO A 995 -31.24 12.23 -6.56
N ILE A 996 -32.22 12.21 -5.64
CA ILE A 996 -32.05 12.60 -4.23
C ILE A 996 -32.08 11.33 -3.39
N ILE A 997 -31.11 11.15 -2.50
CA ILE A 997 -31.03 10.00 -1.59
C ILE A 997 -31.13 10.49 -0.14
N ASN A 998 -32.15 10.04 0.59
CA ASN A 998 -32.45 10.48 1.95
C ASN A 998 -31.51 9.83 3.01
N GLY A 999 -30.58 10.62 3.53
CA GLY A 999 -29.68 10.32 4.65
C GLY A 999 -30.22 10.69 6.04
N GLY A 1000 -31.50 11.07 6.14
CA GLY A 1000 -32.24 11.39 7.36
C GLY A 1000 -32.94 12.76 7.28
N ASN A 1001 -34.26 12.82 7.50
CA ASN A 1001 -35.06 14.04 7.51
C ASN A 1001 -35.82 14.24 8.83
N GLY A 1002 -35.34 15.19 9.65
CA GLY A 1002 -35.92 15.55 10.96
C GLY A 1002 -36.13 14.36 11.88
N SER A 1003 -37.28 14.29 12.56
CA SER A 1003 -37.71 13.14 13.37
C SER A 1003 -38.36 12.01 12.57
N LYS A 1004 -38.54 12.17 11.25
CA LYS A 1004 -39.51 11.40 10.46
C LYS A 1004 -38.98 10.08 9.91
N GLU A 1005 -37.97 10.12 9.03
CA GLU A 1005 -37.43 8.91 8.38
C GLU A 1005 -35.91 8.97 8.19
N HIS A 1006 -35.31 7.78 8.03
CA HIS A 1006 -33.94 7.56 7.57
C HIS A 1006 -33.89 6.24 6.78
N PRO A 1007 -34.42 6.21 5.54
CA PRO A 1007 -34.63 4.96 4.79
C PRO A 1007 -33.33 4.18 4.57
N THR A 1008 -32.27 4.92 4.26
CA THR A 1008 -30.90 4.43 4.04
C THR A 1008 -30.21 3.88 5.29
N GLN A 1009 -30.83 3.96 6.47
CA GLN A 1009 -30.44 3.23 7.67
C GLN A 1009 -31.34 2.00 7.86
N ALA A 1010 -32.66 2.14 7.74
CA ALA A 1010 -33.59 1.02 7.85
C ALA A 1010 -33.29 -0.13 6.86
N PHE A 1011 -32.86 0.17 5.63
CA PHE A 1011 -32.42 -0.86 4.67
C PHE A 1011 -31.23 -1.68 5.18
N LEU A 1012 -30.20 -1.03 5.76
CA LEU A 1012 -29.02 -1.73 6.23
C LEU A 1012 -29.24 -2.43 7.58
N ASP A 1013 -30.17 -1.92 8.40
CA ASP A 1013 -30.61 -2.59 9.63
C ASP A 1013 -31.31 -3.91 9.26
N LEU A 1014 -32.26 -3.87 8.33
CA LEU A 1014 -32.98 -5.04 7.84
C LEU A 1014 -32.05 -6.05 7.14
N PHE A 1015 -31.09 -5.57 6.36
CA PHE A 1015 -30.03 -6.40 5.76
C PHE A 1015 -29.15 -7.05 6.83
N THR A 1016 -28.79 -6.33 7.90
CA THR A 1016 -28.01 -6.87 9.03
C THR A 1016 -28.76 -8.01 9.73
N ILE A 1017 -30.06 -7.86 9.98
CA ILE A 1017 -30.89 -8.92 10.57
C ILE A 1017 -30.84 -10.18 9.69
N ARG A 1018 -31.00 -10.02 8.35
CA ARG A 1018 -30.91 -11.13 7.40
C ARG A 1018 -29.54 -11.82 7.38
N GLU A 1019 -28.45 -11.05 7.40
CA GLU A 1019 -27.09 -11.60 7.31
C GLU A 1019 -26.60 -12.26 8.60
N GLU A 1020 -27.05 -11.79 9.77
CA GLU A 1020 -26.65 -12.33 11.07
C GLU A 1020 -27.54 -13.51 11.52
N LEU A 1021 -28.83 -13.52 11.17
CA LEU A 1021 -29.80 -14.55 11.58
C LEU A 1021 -30.29 -15.45 10.43
N GLY A 1022 -29.80 -15.26 9.20
CA GLY A 1022 -30.15 -16.02 8.00
C GLY A 1022 -31.56 -15.76 7.43
N THR A 1023 -32.47 -15.23 8.25
CA THR A 1023 -33.85 -14.88 7.89
C THR A 1023 -34.26 -13.58 8.56
N VAL A 1024 -35.37 -13.01 8.11
CA VAL A 1024 -36.10 -11.95 8.83
C VAL A 1024 -37.42 -12.50 9.40
N GLY A 1025 -38.00 -13.55 8.80
CA GLY A 1025 -39.30 -14.10 9.20
C GLY A 1025 -39.22 -15.00 10.45
N GLY A 1026 -40.26 -14.96 11.28
CA GLY A 1026 -40.41 -15.73 12.52
C GLY A 1026 -39.74 -15.10 13.76
N LEU A 1027 -39.00 -14.00 13.59
CA LEU A 1027 -38.19 -13.38 14.63
C LEU A 1027 -38.99 -12.49 15.59
N THR A 1028 -38.51 -12.37 16.83
CA THR A 1028 -38.95 -11.38 17.83
C THR A 1028 -37.97 -10.21 17.90
N ILE A 1029 -38.41 -9.03 17.51
CA ILE A 1029 -37.62 -7.80 17.46
C ILE A 1029 -38.07 -6.87 18.59
N THR A 1030 -37.17 -6.58 19.51
CA THR A 1030 -37.40 -5.72 20.69
C THR A 1030 -36.72 -4.37 20.47
N PHE A 1031 -37.51 -3.30 20.44
CA PHE A 1031 -37.00 -1.93 20.35
C PHE A 1031 -36.90 -1.33 21.75
N THR A 1032 -35.76 -0.73 22.10
CA THR A 1032 -35.54 -0.09 23.40
C THR A 1032 -34.83 1.26 23.31
N GLY A 1033 -35.14 2.18 24.23
CA GLY A 1033 -34.56 3.52 24.32
C GLY A 1033 -35.54 4.63 23.89
N ASP A 1034 -35.04 5.60 23.11
CA ASP A 1034 -35.85 6.66 22.50
C ASP A 1034 -36.60 6.14 21.27
N LEU A 1035 -37.88 5.80 21.44
CA LEU A 1035 -38.78 5.38 20.37
C LEU A 1035 -39.62 6.55 19.82
N ARG A 1036 -39.62 7.70 20.49
CA ARG A 1036 -40.41 8.88 20.12
C ARG A 1036 -39.74 9.69 19.01
N TYR A 1037 -38.44 9.93 19.09
CA TYR A 1037 -37.64 10.65 18.10
C TYR A 1037 -36.69 9.73 17.31
N GLY A 1038 -36.76 8.42 17.55
CA GLY A 1038 -36.02 7.38 16.84
C GLY A 1038 -36.48 7.15 15.40
N ARG A 1039 -36.23 8.10 14.48
CA ARG A 1039 -36.55 8.00 13.04
C ARG A 1039 -36.09 6.72 12.34
N THR A 1040 -35.04 6.08 12.86
CA THR A 1040 -34.51 4.79 12.40
C THR A 1040 -35.47 3.65 12.75
N VAL A 1041 -35.98 3.62 13.98
CA VAL A 1041 -37.06 2.72 14.43
C VAL A 1041 -38.32 2.94 13.59
N HIS A 1042 -38.75 4.19 13.39
CA HIS A 1042 -39.96 4.50 12.60
C HIS A 1042 -39.85 4.00 11.15
N SER A 1043 -38.65 4.10 10.56
CA SER A 1043 -38.35 3.62 9.22
C SER A 1043 -38.28 2.08 9.16
N LEU A 1044 -37.65 1.44 10.15
CA LEU A 1044 -37.51 -0.02 10.20
C LEU A 1044 -38.85 -0.70 10.47
N VAL A 1045 -39.67 -0.17 11.37
CA VAL A 1045 -41.04 -0.67 11.66
C VAL A 1045 -41.94 -0.68 10.40
N LYS A 1046 -41.80 0.31 9.52
CA LYS A 1046 -42.48 0.35 8.22
C LYS A 1046 -42.01 -0.78 7.30
N LEU A 1047 -40.70 -1.01 7.17
CA LEU A 1047 -40.18 -2.13 6.37
C LEU A 1047 -40.57 -3.51 6.94
N LEU A 1048 -40.62 -3.64 8.27
CA LEU A 1048 -41.03 -4.87 8.96
C LEU A 1048 -42.51 -5.25 8.73
N GLN A 1049 -43.35 -4.35 8.18
CA GLN A 1049 -44.70 -4.72 7.73
C GLN A 1049 -44.69 -5.81 6.65
N HIS A 1050 -43.68 -5.83 5.79
CA HIS A 1050 -43.53 -6.80 4.70
C HIS A 1050 -43.12 -8.21 5.15
N TYR A 1051 -42.73 -8.37 6.41
CA TYR A 1051 -42.21 -9.61 6.99
C TYR A 1051 -43.12 -10.12 8.09
N ASP A 1052 -43.11 -11.44 8.30
CA ASP A 1052 -43.82 -12.06 9.41
C ASP A 1052 -42.91 -12.04 10.64
N VAL A 1053 -43.12 -11.06 11.52
CA VAL A 1053 -42.26 -10.78 12.69
C VAL A 1053 -43.10 -10.34 13.86
N HIS A 1054 -42.58 -10.59 15.05
CA HIS A 1054 -43.13 -10.17 16.32
C HIS A 1054 -42.35 -8.96 16.84
N ILE A 1055 -43.05 -7.95 17.37
CA ILE A 1055 -42.47 -6.69 17.85
C ILE A 1055 -42.78 -6.50 19.34
N GLN A 1056 -41.75 -6.18 20.11
CA GLN A 1056 -41.83 -5.74 21.50
C GLN A 1056 -41.32 -4.29 21.59
N LEU A 1057 -42.02 -3.42 22.33
CA LEU A 1057 -41.66 -2.02 22.51
C LEU A 1057 -41.35 -1.74 23.97
N VAL A 1058 -40.15 -1.25 24.28
CA VAL A 1058 -39.70 -0.96 25.65
C VAL A 1058 -39.19 0.48 25.72
N SER A 1059 -39.86 1.35 26.47
CA SER A 1059 -39.50 2.78 26.53
C SER A 1059 -40.09 3.48 27.75
N PRO A 1060 -39.45 4.51 28.31
CA PRO A 1060 -40.09 5.37 29.30
C PRO A 1060 -41.32 6.03 28.68
N GLN A 1061 -42.38 6.28 29.47
CA GLN A 1061 -43.66 6.76 28.93
C GLN A 1061 -43.53 8.05 28.07
N ALA A 1062 -42.63 8.96 28.45
CA ALA A 1062 -42.33 10.20 27.73
C ALA A 1062 -41.70 9.99 26.33
N LEU A 1063 -41.02 8.86 26.11
CA LEU A 1063 -40.32 8.48 24.87
C LEU A 1063 -41.00 7.32 24.14
N SER A 1064 -42.29 7.10 24.42
CA SER A 1064 -43.10 6.08 23.75
C SER A 1064 -43.28 6.36 22.25
N LEU A 1065 -43.40 5.27 21.48
CA LEU A 1065 -43.54 5.28 20.02
C LEU A 1065 -44.79 6.11 19.59
N PRO A 1066 -44.70 7.00 18.57
CA PRO A 1066 -45.82 7.85 18.17
C PRO A 1066 -47.06 7.06 17.77
N GLN A 1067 -48.25 7.59 18.09
CA GLN A 1067 -49.53 6.88 17.91
C GLN A 1067 -49.78 6.42 16.47
N GLU A 1068 -49.36 7.18 15.45
CA GLU A 1068 -49.43 6.80 14.03
C GLU A 1068 -48.64 5.50 13.73
N ILE A 1069 -47.40 5.42 14.22
CA ILE A 1069 -46.53 4.25 13.99
C ILE A 1069 -46.99 3.06 14.85
N LEU A 1070 -47.49 3.32 16.07
CA LEU A 1070 -48.11 2.28 16.90
C LEU A 1070 -49.40 1.72 16.28
N ALA A 1071 -50.20 2.56 15.62
CA ALA A 1071 -51.37 2.14 14.87
C ALA A 1071 -51.00 1.31 13.63
N LEU A 1072 -49.89 1.65 12.95
CA LEU A 1072 -49.35 0.85 11.85
C LEU A 1072 -49.00 -0.57 12.30
N ILE A 1073 -48.26 -0.74 13.40
CA ILE A 1073 -47.93 -2.08 13.95
C ILE A 1073 -49.23 -2.82 14.30
N LYS A 1074 -50.20 -2.15 14.93
CA LYS A 1074 -51.50 -2.75 15.31
C LYS A 1074 -52.40 -3.08 14.12
N SER A 1075 -52.14 -2.56 12.92
CA SER A 1075 -52.92 -2.89 11.72
C SER A 1075 -52.69 -4.33 11.24
N LYS A 1076 -51.59 -4.96 11.66
CA LYS A 1076 -51.25 -6.35 11.37
C LYS A 1076 -51.50 -7.24 12.60
N PRO A 1077 -52.54 -8.08 12.61
CA PRO A 1077 -52.85 -8.95 13.75
C PRO A 1077 -51.65 -9.82 14.16
N GLY A 1078 -51.41 -9.93 15.47
CA GLY A 1078 -50.30 -10.72 16.04
C GLY A 1078 -48.92 -10.05 16.02
N GLN A 1079 -48.69 -9.00 15.24
CA GLN A 1079 -47.36 -8.39 15.11
C GLN A 1079 -46.89 -7.67 16.39
N LEU A 1080 -47.78 -7.05 17.16
CA LEU A 1080 -47.42 -6.45 18.46
C LEU A 1080 -47.60 -7.48 19.58
N LEU A 1081 -46.50 -7.92 20.21
CA LEU A 1081 -46.54 -8.82 21.37
C LEU A 1081 -46.69 -8.07 22.70
N SER A 1082 -45.93 -6.99 22.89
CA SER A 1082 -45.84 -6.30 24.18
C SER A 1082 -45.45 -4.83 24.03
N VAL A 1083 -45.91 -4.03 24.98
CA VAL A 1083 -45.46 -2.66 25.23
C VAL A 1083 -45.15 -2.57 26.72
N SER A 1084 -43.94 -2.15 27.08
CA SER A 1084 -43.46 -2.11 28.47
C SER A 1084 -42.73 -0.81 28.77
N THR A 1085 -42.78 -0.39 30.04
CA THR A 1085 -41.94 0.68 30.59
C THR A 1085 -40.64 0.15 31.21
N GLU A 1086 -40.43 -1.17 31.21
CA GLU A 1086 -39.27 -1.85 31.79
C GLU A 1086 -38.78 -3.01 30.89
N LEU A 1087 -37.46 -3.26 30.89
CA LEU A 1087 -36.81 -4.30 30.08
C LEU A 1087 -36.63 -5.58 30.90
N THR A 1088 -37.70 -6.37 31.04
CA THR A 1088 -37.69 -7.53 31.94
C THR A 1088 -36.91 -8.73 31.35
N PRO A 1089 -36.43 -9.66 32.18
CA PRO A 1089 -35.76 -10.89 31.74
C PRO A 1089 -36.59 -11.71 30.74
N GLU A 1090 -37.91 -11.72 30.86
CA GLU A 1090 -38.83 -12.49 30.00
C GLU A 1090 -38.94 -11.88 28.60
N ILE A 1091 -38.89 -10.54 28.50
CA ILE A 1091 -38.85 -9.82 27.23
C ILE A 1091 -37.53 -10.15 26.50
N LEU A 1092 -36.40 -10.14 27.23
CA LEU A 1092 -35.08 -10.46 26.70
C LEU A 1092 -34.92 -11.94 26.31
N ALA A 1093 -35.42 -12.86 27.12
CA ALA A 1093 -35.40 -14.30 26.81
C ALA A 1093 -36.23 -14.65 25.56
N ARG A 1094 -37.22 -13.83 25.20
CA ARG A 1094 -38.01 -13.98 23.97
C ARG A 1094 -37.39 -13.29 22.75
N SER A 1095 -36.52 -12.30 22.96
CA SER A 1095 -35.91 -11.49 21.89
C SER A 1095 -34.94 -12.29 21.01
N ASP A 1096 -35.00 -12.06 19.70
CA ASP A 1096 -34.00 -12.50 18.70
C ASP A 1096 -33.16 -11.32 18.20
N VAL A 1097 -33.76 -10.12 18.18
CA VAL A 1097 -33.06 -8.85 17.91
C VAL A 1097 -33.40 -7.88 19.04
N LEU A 1098 -32.38 -7.29 19.67
CA LEU A 1098 -32.50 -6.16 20.58
C LEU A 1098 -31.96 -4.92 19.87
N TYR A 1099 -32.85 -4.03 19.44
CA TYR A 1099 -32.49 -2.80 18.73
C TYR A 1099 -32.59 -1.61 19.69
N CYS A 1100 -31.43 -1.10 20.10
CA CYS A 1100 -31.29 -0.02 21.06
C CYS A 1100 -31.21 1.35 20.37
N THR A 1101 -31.65 2.41 21.03
CA THR A 1101 -31.50 3.81 20.56
C THR A 1101 -31.07 4.76 21.67
N ARG A 1102 -30.01 5.55 21.42
CA ARG A 1102 -29.63 6.68 22.29
C ARG A 1102 -30.77 7.67 22.49
N VAL A 1103 -30.86 8.22 23.69
CA VAL A 1103 -31.70 9.38 23.99
C VAL A 1103 -31.08 10.63 23.34
N GLN A 1104 -31.82 11.31 22.47
CA GLN A 1104 -31.29 12.45 21.70
C GLN A 1104 -31.41 13.76 22.49
N LYS A 1105 -30.33 14.20 23.16
CA LYS A 1105 -30.29 15.49 23.90
C LYS A 1105 -30.77 16.68 23.05
N GLU A 1106 -30.48 16.65 21.76
CA GLU A 1106 -30.88 17.67 20.78
C GLU A 1106 -32.39 17.71 20.43
N ARG A 1107 -33.23 16.85 21.04
CA ARG A 1107 -34.69 16.80 20.82
C ARG A 1107 -35.52 17.25 22.03
N PHE A 1108 -34.89 17.54 23.16
CA PHE A 1108 -35.58 18.01 24.36
C PHE A 1108 -35.57 19.55 24.43
N ALA A 1109 -36.72 20.14 24.79
CA ALA A 1109 -36.82 21.55 25.11
C ALA A 1109 -36.43 21.85 26.56
N ASP A 1110 -36.59 20.87 27.45
CA ASP A 1110 -36.15 20.89 28.84
C ASP A 1110 -34.95 19.97 29.04
N LEU A 1111 -33.89 20.49 29.66
CA LEU A 1111 -32.67 19.74 29.95
C LEU A 1111 -32.82 18.84 31.18
N GLU A 1112 -33.69 19.18 32.13
CA GLU A 1112 -33.93 18.35 33.33
C GLU A 1112 -34.64 17.03 32.96
N GLU A 1113 -35.62 17.08 32.05
CA GLU A 1113 -36.23 15.88 31.47
C GLU A 1113 -35.22 15.00 30.72
N TYR A 1114 -34.26 15.57 29.98
CA TYR A 1114 -33.20 14.79 29.35
C TYR A 1114 -32.31 14.08 30.38
N GLU A 1115 -31.79 14.80 31.39
CA GLU A 1115 -30.87 14.22 32.38
C GLU A 1115 -31.56 13.16 33.25
N ARG A 1116 -32.89 13.23 33.41
CA ARG A 1116 -33.72 12.20 34.05
C ARG A 1116 -33.88 10.92 33.20
N LEU A 1117 -33.86 11.03 31.87
CA LEU A 1117 -34.24 9.93 30.96
C LEU A 1117 -33.06 9.25 30.25
N LYS A 1118 -31.93 9.95 30.08
CA LYS A 1118 -30.74 9.47 29.33
C LYS A 1118 -30.27 8.05 29.69
N ASP A 1119 -30.30 7.70 30.98
CA ASP A 1119 -29.74 6.46 31.52
C ASP A 1119 -30.84 5.43 31.88
N SER A 1120 -32.09 5.63 31.43
CA SER A 1120 -33.23 4.76 31.77
C SER A 1120 -33.07 3.31 31.30
N PHE A 1121 -32.27 3.07 30.27
CA PHE A 1121 -31.96 1.74 29.74
C PHE A 1121 -30.48 1.65 29.36
N ILE A 1122 -29.70 0.99 30.21
CA ILE A 1122 -28.31 0.62 29.94
C ILE A 1122 -28.29 -0.88 29.64
N ILE A 1123 -27.85 -1.27 28.45
CA ILE A 1123 -27.61 -2.67 28.12
C ILE A 1123 -26.19 -3.02 28.56
N ASP A 1124 -26.11 -3.78 29.65
CA ASP A 1124 -24.88 -4.30 30.24
C ASP A 1124 -24.84 -5.84 30.19
N ASN A 1125 -23.68 -6.42 30.51
CA ASN A 1125 -23.53 -7.89 30.56
C ASN A 1125 -24.46 -8.57 31.59
N LYS A 1126 -24.92 -7.86 32.62
CA LYS A 1126 -25.90 -8.35 33.61
C LYS A 1126 -27.30 -8.46 33.00
N THR A 1127 -27.73 -7.47 32.24
CA THR A 1127 -28.99 -7.45 31.48
C THR A 1127 -29.01 -8.55 30.43
N LEU A 1128 -27.91 -8.70 29.69
CA LEU A 1128 -27.78 -9.73 28.64
C LEU A 1128 -27.61 -11.17 29.17
N ARG A 1129 -27.50 -11.38 30.50
CA ARG A 1129 -27.40 -12.72 31.13
C ARG A 1129 -28.59 -13.63 30.81
N ASN A 1130 -29.77 -13.06 30.63
CA ASN A 1130 -31.03 -13.80 30.41
C ASN A 1130 -31.50 -13.81 28.95
N ALA A 1131 -30.77 -13.15 28.04
CA ALA A 1131 -31.07 -13.14 26.61
C ALA A 1131 -30.56 -14.41 25.91
N LYS A 1132 -31.18 -14.78 24.78
CA LYS A 1132 -30.74 -15.94 23.96
C LYS A 1132 -29.27 -15.79 23.54
N SER A 1133 -28.54 -16.89 23.43
CA SER A 1133 -27.18 -16.91 22.88
C SER A 1133 -27.14 -16.52 21.39
N SER A 1134 -28.23 -16.77 20.66
CA SER A 1134 -28.43 -16.40 19.26
C SER A 1134 -29.07 -15.03 19.04
N MET A 1135 -29.33 -14.26 20.12
CA MET A 1135 -29.89 -12.91 19.97
C MET A 1135 -28.82 -11.95 19.45
N ILE A 1136 -29.16 -10.98 18.60
CA ILE A 1136 -28.24 -9.88 18.23
C ILE A 1136 -28.63 -8.54 18.86
N VAL A 1137 -27.64 -7.75 19.25
CA VAL A 1137 -27.78 -6.38 19.76
C VAL A 1137 -27.37 -5.39 18.67
N MET A 1138 -28.25 -4.46 18.31
CA MET A 1138 -28.10 -3.51 17.20
C MET A 1138 -28.28 -2.07 17.67
N HIS A 1139 -27.61 -1.12 17.01
CA HIS A 1139 -27.61 0.29 17.39
C HIS A 1139 -27.32 1.23 16.20
N PRO A 1140 -28.06 2.35 16.02
CA PRO A 1140 -27.85 3.28 14.89
C PRO A 1140 -26.56 4.11 15.00
N LEU A 1141 -25.98 4.25 16.20
CA LEU A 1141 -24.77 5.03 16.53
C LEU A 1141 -24.86 6.56 16.26
N PRO A 1142 -24.04 7.41 16.91
CA PRO A 1142 -23.13 7.09 18.03
C PRO A 1142 -23.88 6.53 19.24
N ARG A 1143 -23.20 5.76 20.10
CA ARG A 1143 -23.73 5.41 21.42
C ARG A 1143 -23.32 6.47 22.44
N ASN A 1144 -24.13 6.69 23.48
CA ASN A 1144 -23.73 7.46 24.65
C ASN A 1144 -23.37 6.49 25.78
N ALA A 1145 -24.36 6.11 26.62
CA ALA A 1145 -24.20 5.23 27.78
C ALA A 1145 -25.20 4.06 27.78
N GLU A 1146 -26.15 4.04 26.84
CA GLU A 1146 -27.23 3.05 26.72
C GLU A 1146 -26.76 1.62 26.33
N ILE A 1147 -25.48 1.46 25.99
CA ILE A 1147 -24.80 0.16 25.83
C ILE A 1147 -23.44 0.28 26.51
N GLY A 1148 -23.17 -0.61 27.48
CA GLY A 1148 -21.88 -0.68 28.17
C GLY A 1148 -20.73 -1.07 27.25
N GLU A 1149 -19.52 -0.58 27.51
CA GLU A 1149 -18.34 -0.88 26.69
C GLU A 1149 -17.96 -2.37 26.75
N GLU A 1150 -18.27 -3.06 27.85
CA GLU A 1150 -18.03 -4.49 27.99
C GLU A 1150 -18.88 -5.35 27.04
N VAL A 1151 -19.95 -4.79 26.47
CA VAL A 1151 -20.79 -5.44 25.47
C VAL A 1151 -20.10 -5.47 24.09
N ASP A 1152 -19.07 -4.66 23.83
CA ASP A 1152 -18.30 -4.73 22.56
C ASP A 1152 -17.68 -6.11 22.32
N PHE A 1153 -17.39 -6.83 23.41
CA PHE A 1153 -16.74 -8.14 23.41
C PHE A 1153 -17.75 -9.30 23.45
N ASP A 1154 -19.04 -9.03 23.56
CA ASP A 1154 -20.10 -10.04 23.44
C ASP A 1154 -20.33 -10.38 21.96
N GLN A 1155 -20.35 -11.67 21.61
CA GLN A 1155 -20.57 -12.14 20.23
C GLN A 1155 -21.88 -11.59 19.63
N ARG A 1156 -22.87 -11.32 20.48
CA ARG A 1156 -24.20 -10.78 20.15
C ARG A 1156 -24.14 -9.31 19.70
N ALA A 1157 -23.06 -8.58 19.98
CA ALA A 1157 -22.91 -7.17 19.57
C ALA A 1157 -22.73 -7.02 18.05
N ALA A 1158 -23.84 -6.82 17.35
CA ALA A 1158 -23.87 -6.68 15.90
C ALA A 1158 -23.66 -5.23 15.42
N TYR A 1159 -23.70 -4.20 16.28
CA TYR A 1159 -23.76 -2.80 15.84
C TYR A 1159 -22.53 -2.29 15.05
N PHE A 1160 -21.33 -2.83 15.28
CA PHE A 1160 -20.18 -2.57 14.40
C PHE A 1160 -20.23 -3.40 13.10
N ARG A 1161 -20.78 -4.61 13.12
CA ARG A 1161 -21.01 -5.43 11.91
C ARG A 1161 -22.07 -4.77 11.02
N GLN A 1162 -23.15 -4.28 11.61
CA GLN A 1162 -24.18 -3.40 11.05
C GLN A 1162 -23.57 -2.16 10.35
N MET A 1163 -22.52 -1.55 10.91
CA MET A 1163 -21.82 -0.45 10.23
C MET A 1163 -21.10 -0.91 8.96
N ARG A 1164 -20.42 -2.06 9.00
CA ARG A 1164 -19.76 -2.67 7.83
C ARG A 1164 -20.76 -3.09 6.75
N TYR A 1165 -21.88 -3.73 7.13
CA TYR A 1165 -22.94 -4.10 6.19
C TYR A 1165 -23.61 -2.86 5.56
N GLY A 1166 -23.66 -1.76 6.30
CA GLY A 1166 -24.12 -0.46 5.82
C GLY A 1166 -23.38 0.07 4.60
N LEU A 1167 -22.09 -0.24 4.46
CA LEU A 1167 -21.30 0.12 3.27
C LEU A 1167 -21.85 -0.59 2.03
N TYR A 1168 -21.99 -1.92 2.08
CA TYR A 1168 -22.44 -2.72 0.93
C TYR A 1168 -23.89 -2.41 0.54
N CYS A 1169 -24.77 -2.16 1.53
CA CYS A 1169 -26.15 -1.74 1.27
C CYS A 1169 -26.21 -0.35 0.59
N ARG A 1170 -25.33 0.60 0.97
CA ARG A 1170 -25.23 1.92 0.33
C ARG A 1170 -24.59 1.84 -1.06
N MET A 1171 -23.62 0.96 -1.29
CA MET A 1171 -23.09 0.66 -2.62
C MET A 1171 -24.19 0.10 -3.54
N ALA A 1172 -24.97 -0.86 -3.07
CA ALA A 1172 -26.05 -1.46 -3.84
C ALA A 1172 -27.12 -0.44 -4.24
N LEU A 1173 -27.51 0.43 -3.30
CA LEU A 1173 -28.44 1.52 -3.56
C LEU A 1173 -27.90 2.52 -4.58
N LEU A 1174 -26.64 2.94 -4.47
CA LEU A 1174 -26.00 3.85 -5.43
C LEU A 1174 -25.97 3.26 -6.84
N ALA A 1175 -25.58 1.99 -7.00
CA ALA A 1175 -25.55 1.37 -8.32
C ALA A 1175 -26.95 1.11 -8.90
N LEU A 1176 -27.93 0.70 -8.09
CA LEU A 1176 -29.32 0.57 -8.55
C LEU A 1176 -29.91 1.91 -9.02
N VAL A 1177 -29.41 3.04 -8.54
CA VAL A 1177 -29.84 4.38 -9.00
C VAL A 1177 -29.00 4.90 -10.19
N LEU A 1178 -27.68 4.65 -10.23
CA LEU A 1178 -26.73 5.34 -11.11
C LEU A 1178 -26.00 4.48 -12.18
N ALA A 1179 -26.18 3.15 -12.16
CA ALA A 1179 -25.52 2.27 -13.13
C ALA A 1179 -25.96 2.61 -14.57
N PRO A 1180 -25.04 2.52 -15.56
CA PRO A 1180 -25.28 2.87 -16.95
C PRO A 1180 -26.40 2.06 -17.60
#